data_AF-A0A6I5NUQ9-F1
#
_entry.id   AF-A0A6I5NUQ9-F1
#
_cell.length_a   1.000
_cell.length_b   1.000
_cell.length_c   1.000
_cell.angle_alpha   90.00
_cell.angle_beta   90.00
_cell.angle_gamma   90.00
#
_symmetry.space_group_name_H-M   'P 1'
#
loop_
_entity.id
_entity.type
_entity.pdbx_description
1 polymer ?
#
loop_
_entity_poly.entity_id
_entity_poly.type
_entity_poly.pdbx_seq_one_letter_code
_entity_poly.pdbx_strand_id
1 'polypeptide(L)'
;MTNTVNVSSMLDESSSPMEESPLIEEILVPHNPSLANSPWPIFHQNSYAQASTTLRGIEATDSIEVEVLRTDLSSTSPWTVLSEEYDNGERVAWGATTTHVFKAFYDEDNFEVIDSYRIDFNPFTVHWGLAILAGNKVIVPDTERRKYYLFSDADPSDPNSKIVLENEFEVPEAIPGNTAHTGVTYDGWIIFTTTEGYIGAISPDFDDYDIIKLPQNPGEINFRNDLSIDEEGGIYIVSTERMRRINWQDGELSLGWEVPYNFRGKGCDISPKSNFEEFQMFVQGEPCTGSGTTPTLMGIDGQDELVLVADSHSPSNNLIAFWRDEIPEDWEGLPGYDRRVAAVTPLPYSTPDGNGFTAENSPTVWGYDVAIAQYNGFEPGPDLVPGVQKLAWNPETRTLDVAWATDAINFNGVMTYSAGSNLLYSSGQKGDDYYFWGLNWDTGAVELEVPLGQGDDFLDQGNQVTIDEDRTVLFASATGIVRLKPTALSTQEGVFFSYEQALELLAAEKIDVSYTPVEVGGINLGRFFDHGFYLNQNPDVAAAIDKGNWNSAFEHFTQIGWLEGRDGSILFNEIEYLIENPDVAEVIEAGDFSSGFQHFVLVGHIEGRNPSRYFNQAAYLLNNPDVNDAVQSGGFGSGFEHYVEFGAKEGYQPELSLYQEDFYLAENADVLEAVRANVFTDGFEHFVIFGASEGRQPSSLYNESNYLAANPDVSNAVANGDMSSGFLHYVTFGAAEGRLLAIS
;
A
#
# COMPACT_ATOMS: atom_id res chain seq x y z
N MET A 1 27.12 -20.54 -3.40
CA MET A 1 27.60 -21.11 -2.13
C MET A 1 26.77 -20.46 -1.06
N THR A 2 25.80 -21.18 -0.54
CA THR A 2 24.83 -20.75 0.47
C THR A 2 25.55 -20.58 1.81
N ASN A 3 25.55 -19.37 2.36
CA ASN A 3 25.98 -19.11 3.73
C ASN A 3 24.80 -18.52 4.49
N THR A 4 24.18 -19.35 5.32
CA THR A 4 23.25 -18.98 6.39
C THR A 4 24.05 -18.56 7.61
N VAL A 5 23.73 -17.41 8.21
CA VAL A 5 24.33 -16.97 9.48
C VAL A 5 23.22 -16.50 10.43
N ASN A 6 23.09 -17.18 11.58
CA ASN A 6 22.25 -16.80 12.70
C ASN A 6 23.01 -15.88 13.67
N VAL A 7 22.40 -14.79 14.14
CA VAL A 7 22.87 -14.02 15.30
C VAL A 7 21.67 -13.59 16.15
N SER A 8 21.63 -14.08 17.40
CA SER A 8 20.70 -13.65 18.45
C SER A 8 21.40 -12.67 19.42
N SER A 9 20.74 -11.59 19.86
CA SER A 9 20.79 -11.14 21.27
C SER A 9 20.01 -9.85 21.59
N MET A 10 19.08 -9.97 22.55
CA MET A 10 18.93 -9.18 23.80
C MET A 10 18.62 -7.66 23.78
N LEU A 11 17.38 -7.30 24.21
CA LEU A 11 16.98 -6.68 25.51
C LEU A 11 16.03 -5.46 25.46
N ASP A 12 15.06 -5.54 26.38
CA ASP A 12 14.43 -4.51 27.25
C ASP A 12 13.13 -3.81 26.78
N GLU A 13 12.06 -4.13 27.52
CA GLU A 13 10.71 -3.58 27.48
C GLU A 13 10.63 -2.26 28.27
N SER A 14 10.12 -1.20 27.63
CA SER A 14 9.19 -0.27 28.28
C SER A 14 8.44 0.56 27.23
N SER A 15 7.18 0.22 26.95
CA SER A 15 6.26 1.07 26.19
C SER A 15 5.14 1.59 27.10
N SER A 16 4.91 2.91 27.00
CA SER A 16 3.72 3.60 27.50
C SER A 16 2.61 3.54 26.45
N PRO A 17 1.33 3.74 26.82
CA PRO A 17 0.19 3.36 25.98
C PRO A 17 0.05 4.22 24.72
N MET A 18 -0.17 3.54 23.58
CA MET A 18 -0.54 4.09 22.27
C MET A 18 -1.84 4.90 22.35
N GLU A 19 -1.82 6.10 21.78
CA GLU A 19 -3.02 6.86 21.43
C GLU A 19 -3.76 6.19 20.28
N GLU A 20 -5.10 6.36 20.23
CA GLU A 20 -5.99 5.77 19.22
C GLU A 20 -5.55 6.16 17.80
N SER A 21 -5.32 5.16 16.94
CA SER A 21 -4.97 5.35 15.53
C SER A 21 -6.19 5.89 14.75
N PRO A 22 -6.02 6.92 13.90
CA PRO A 22 -7.12 7.43 13.06
C PRO A 22 -7.64 6.38 12.08
N LEU A 23 -8.93 6.46 11.74
CA LEU A 23 -9.56 5.57 10.77
C LEU A 23 -8.96 5.80 9.37
N ILE A 24 -8.72 4.73 8.59
CA ILE A 24 -8.05 4.77 7.28
C ILE A 24 -8.71 5.77 6.31
N GLU A 25 -10.04 5.93 6.37
CA GLU A 25 -10.78 6.90 5.54
C GLU A 25 -10.41 8.37 5.82
N GLU A 26 -9.94 8.70 7.03
CA GLU A 26 -9.52 10.06 7.40
C GLU A 26 -8.13 10.43 6.87
N ILE A 27 -7.44 9.52 6.19
CA ILE A 27 -6.06 9.69 5.71
C ILE A 27 -5.98 9.71 4.17
N LEU A 28 -6.96 9.13 3.48
CA LEU A 28 -6.92 8.96 2.03
C LEU A 28 -7.12 10.28 1.30
N VAL A 29 -6.20 10.57 0.37
CA VAL A 29 -6.33 11.72 -0.52
C VAL A 29 -7.47 11.55 -1.52
N PRO A 30 -8.10 12.64 -1.98
CA PRO A 30 -9.14 12.57 -2.99
C PRO A 30 -8.67 11.87 -4.27
N HIS A 31 -9.50 10.96 -4.80
CA HIS A 31 -9.22 10.29 -6.06
C HIS A 31 -9.38 11.28 -7.24
N ASN A 32 -8.37 11.38 -8.10
CA ASN A 32 -8.47 12.16 -9.34
C ASN A 32 -9.20 11.35 -10.43
N PRO A 33 -10.45 11.69 -10.78
CA PRO A 33 -11.26 10.90 -11.71
C PRO A 33 -10.77 10.97 -13.16
N SER A 34 -9.84 11.88 -13.48
CA SER A 34 -9.28 12.01 -14.81
C SER A 34 -8.06 11.12 -15.04
N LEU A 35 -7.46 10.61 -13.97
CA LEU A 35 -6.40 9.60 -14.05
C LEU A 35 -7.01 8.20 -14.16
N ALA A 36 -6.20 7.25 -14.63
CA ALA A 36 -6.57 5.85 -14.65
C ALA A 36 -6.94 5.34 -13.25
N ASN A 37 -8.05 4.59 -13.15
CA ASN A 37 -8.36 3.77 -11.98
C ASN A 37 -7.33 2.63 -11.83
N SER A 38 -6.21 2.99 -11.22
CA SER A 38 -5.00 2.18 -11.14
C SER A 38 -4.33 2.40 -9.78
N PRO A 39 -3.62 1.40 -9.25
CA PRO A 39 -2.74 1.59 -8.11
C PRO A 39 -1.72 2.71 -8.33
N TRP A 40 -1.27 2.90 -9.58
CA TRP A 40 -0.16 3.78 -9.91
C TRP A 40 -0.27 4.40 -11.31
N PRO A 41 -1.26 5.29 -11.56
CA PRO A 41 -1.46 5.92 -12.87
C PRO A 41 -0.43 7.00 -13.22
N ILE A 42 0.30 7.50 -12.22
CA ILE A 42 1.36 8.52 -12.33
C ILE A 42 2.52 8.18 -11.38
N PHE A 43 3.68 8.84 -11.57
CA PHE A 43 4.95 8.47 -10.93
C PHE A 43 4.89 8.39 -9.38
N HIS A 44 4.28 9.40 -8.74
CA HIS A 44 4.17 9.48 -7.29
C HIS A 44 2.84 8.92 -6.73
N GLN A 45 2.28 7.91 -7.40
CA GLN A 45 1.01 7.24 -7.07
C GLN A 45 -0.24 8.08 -7.37
N ASN A 46 -0.30 9.32 -6.88
CA ASN A 46 -1.47 10.20 -6.98
C ASN A 46 -1.08 11.66 -7.21
N SER A 47 -2.07 12.50 -7.52
CA SER A 47 -1.87 13.94 -7.79
C SER A 47 -1.25 14.71 -6.62
N TYR A 48 -1.38 14.24 -5.38
CA TYR A 48 -0.73 14.85 -4.20
C TYR A 48 0.77 14.51 -4.09
N ALA A 49 1.26 13.61 -4.94
CA ALA A 49 2.62 13.09 -4.99
C ALA A 49 3.09 12.37 -3.71
N GLN A 50 2.18 11.67 -3.01
CA GLN A 50 2.48 11.08 -1.71
C GLN A 50 3.28 9.77 -1.76
N ALA A 51 3.26 9.06 -2.88
CA ALA A 51 3.91 7.75 -3.02
C ALA A 51 3.54 6.74 -1.91
N SER A 52 2.28 6.75 -1.48
CA SER A 52 1.75 5.88 -0.43
C SER A 52 0.50 5.14 -0.91
N THR A 53 0.29 3.94 -0.39
CA THR A 53 -0.84 3.09 -0.78
C THR A 53 -1.40 2.30 0.39
N THR A 54 -2.68 1.94 0.33
CA THR A 54 -3.32 0.97 1.23
C THR A 54 -3.05 -0.47 0.84
N LEU A 55 -2.55 -0.70 -0.38
CA LEU A 55 -2.21 -2.04 -0.85
C LEU A 55 -1.15 -2.66 0.04
N ARG A 56 -1.22 -3.97 0.23
CA ARG A 56 -0.25 -4.74 1.01
C ARG A 56 0.95 -5.08 0.14
N GLY A 57 2.14 -4.66 0.55
CA GLY A 57 3.39 -5.03 -0.12
C GLY A 57 3.93 -6.42 0.25
N ILE A 58 5.14 -6.71 -0.23
CA ILE A 58 5.92 -7.91 0.11
C ILE A 58 6.54 -7.83 1.52
N GLU A 59 6.60 -8.94 2.23
CA GLU A 59 7.06 -9.06 3.61
C GLU A 59 8.15 -10.14 3.71
N ALA A 60 8.91 -10.16 4.81
CA ALA A 60 10.02 -11.09 4.98
C ALA A 60 9.62 -12.56 5.05
N THR A 61 8.34 -12.84 5.30
CA THR A 61 7.75 -14.18 5.29
C THR A 61 7.49 -14.71 3.88
N ASP A 62 7.51 -13.85 2.86
CA ASP A 62 7.29 -14.26 1.47
C ASP A 62 8.52 -14.95 0.87
N SER A 63 8.27 -15.91 -0.04
CA SER A 63 9.29 -16.36 -0.99
C SER A 63 9.29 -15.40 -2.18
N ILE A 64 10.33 -14.60 -2.35
CA ILE A 64 10.34 -13.54 -3.36
C ILE A 64 11.17 -13.98 -4.57
N GLU A 65 10.52 -14.03 -5.74
CA GLU A 65 11.20 -14.20 -7.02
C GLU A 65 11.58 -12.82 -7.60
N VAL A 66 12.83 -12.67 -8.01
CA VAL A 66 13.35 -11.42 -8.61
C VAL A 66 13.60 -11.66 -10.08
N GLU A 67 12.90 -10.89 -10.93
CA GLU A 67 13.01 -10.96 -12.38
C GLU A 67 13.36 -9.59 -12.95
N VAL A 68 14.07 -9.58 -14.09
CA VAL A 68 14.45 -8.36 -14.79
C VAL A 68 13.99 -8.46 -16.24
N LEU A 69 13.01 -7.63 -16.61
CA LEU A 69 12.64 -7.41 -18.00
C LEU A 69 13.58 -6.39 -18.61
N ARG A 70 14.62 -6.87 -19.30
CA ARG A 70 15.47 -6.01 -20.13
C ARG A 70 14.70 -5.58 -21.37
N THR A 71 14.57 -4.28 -21.56
CA THR A 71 13.81 -3.75 -22.70
C THR A 71 14.66 -3.72 -23.99
N ASP A 72 15.98 -3.55 -23.87
CA ASP A 72 16.89 -3.24 -24.99
C ASP A 72 16.49 -1.95 -25.77
N LEU A 73 15.64 -1.10 -25.17
CA LEU A 73 15.01 0.08 -25.82
C LEU A 73 15.70 1.43 -25.51
N SER A 74 17.02 1.45 -25.23
CA SER A 74 17.92 2.59 -24.89
C SER A 74 18.47 2.55 -23.45
N SER A 75 19.27 3.57 -23.05
CA SER A 75 20.27 3.49 -21.96
C SER A 75 19.92 4.23 -20.67
N THR A 76 18.66 4.60 -20.43
CA THR A 76 18.22 5.16 -19.14
C THR A 76 17.05 4.35 -18.61
N SER A 77 16.93 4.30 -17.29
CA SER A 77 15.85 3.62 -16.58
C SER A 77 14.48 4.12 -17.07
N PRO A 78 13.58 3.22 -17.50
CA PRO A 78 12.28 3.60 -18.03
C PRO A 78 11.37 4.15 -16.94
N TRP A 79 10.68 5.25 -17.19
CA TRP A 79 9.62 5.69 -16.28
C TRP A 79 8.43 4.76 -16.48
N THR A 80 7.91 4.15 -15.40
CA THR A 80 6.84 3.15 -15.50
C THR A 80 5.64 3.51 -14.64
N VAL A 81 4.44 3.26 -15.16
CA VAL A 81 3.16 3.43 -14.46
C VAL A 81 2.20 2.33 -14.91
N LEU A 82 1.16 2.07 -14.15
CA LEU A 82 0.26 0.94 -14.40
C LEU A 82 -1.04 1.41 -15.03
N SER A 83 -1.50 0.69 -16.06
CA SER A 83 -2.82 0.89 -16.68
C SER A 83 -3.94 0.68 -15.67
N GLU A 84 -5.17 1.05 -16.02
CA GLU A 84 -6.37 0.46 -15.42
C GLU A 84 -6.43 -1.05 -15.70
N GLU A 85 -7.23 -1.75 -14.92
CA GLU A 85 -7.62 -3.12 -15.24
C GLU A 85 -8.44 -3.13 -16.55
N TYR A 86 -8.09 -4.02 -17.47
CA TYR A 86 -8.85 -4.27 -18.69
C TYR A 86 -10.07 -5.14 -18.37
N ASP A 87 -11.06 -5.21 -19.29
CA ASP A 87 -12.30 -5.99 -19.09
C ASP A 87 -12.09 -7.48 -18.74
N ASN A 88 -10.90 -8.02 -19.01
CA ASN A 88 -10.51 -9.40 -18.72
C ASN A 88 -9.80 -9.59 -17.36
N GLY A 89 -9.61 -8.54 -16.58
CA GLY A 89 -8.92 -8.59 -15.29
C GLY A 89 -7.40 -8.41 -15.36
N GLU A 90 -6.84 -8.20 -16.54
CA GLU A 90 -5.40 -8.03 -16.73
C GLU A 90 -4.99 -6.56 -16.59
N ARG A 91 -3.72 -6.33 -16.23
CA ARG A 91 -3.09 -5.01 -16.17
C ARG A 91 -1.76 -5.02 -16.95
N VAL A 92 -1.34 -3.86 -17.42
CA VAL A 92 -0.06 -3.70 -18.12
C VAL A 92 0.75 -2.55 -17.53
N ALA A 93 2.07 -2.67 -17.60
CA ALA A 93 2.99 -1.60 -17.26
C ALA A 93 3.27 -0.82 -18.53
N TRP A 94 2.92 0.46 -18.54
CA TRP A 94 3.39 1.38 -19.56
C TRP A 94 4.73 1.95 -19.14
N GLY A 95 5.63 2.09 -20.10
CA GLY A 95 6.94 2.66 -19.86
C GLY A 95 7.41 3.60 -20.95
N ALA A 96 8.25 4.56 -20.58
CA ALA A 96 8.90 5.47 -21.51
C ALA A 96 10.43 5.45 -21.32
N THR A 97 11.17 5.29 -22.40
CA THR A 97 12.64 5.38 -22.48
C THR A 97 13.07 6.59 -23.28
N THR A 98 14.39 6.82 -23.42
CA THR A 98 14.91 7.88 -24.31
C THR A 98 14.62 7.68 -25.80
N THR A 99 14.01 6.56 -26.23
CA THR A 99 13.67 6.39 -27.66
C THR A 99 12.33 5.73 -27.93
N HIS A 100 11.63 5.25 -26.91
CA HIS A 100 10.41 4.48 -27.08
C HIS A 100 9.42 4.78 -25.98
N VAL A 101 8.15 4.66 -26.34
CA VAL A 101 7.09 4.31 -25.40
C VAL A 101 6.83 2.82 -25.60
N PHE A 102 6.64 2.07 -24.53
CA PHE A 102 6.39 0.65 -24.60
C PHE A 102 5.32 0.23 -23.60
N LYS A 103 4.79 -0.96 -23.83
CA LYS A 103 3.83 -1.63 -22.97
C LYS A 103 4.38 -3.01 -22.64
N ALA A 104 4.40 -3.35 -21.36
CA ALA A 104 4.87 -4.63 -20.85
C ALA A 104 3.76 -5.35 -20.11
N PHE A 105 3.63 -6.65 -20.39
CA PHE A 105 2.75 -7.55 -19.67
C PHE A 105 3.51 -8.16 -18.51
N TYR A 106 2.84 -8.31 -17.37
CA TYR A 106 3.37 -9.01 -16.22
C TYR A 106 2.23 -9.79 -15.54
N ASP A 107 2.31 -11.12 -15.56
CA ASP A 107 1.39 -12.00 -14.84
C ASP A 107 2.19 -13.07 -14.07
N GLU A 108 1.51 -14.11 -13.56
CA GLU A 108 2.14 -15.21 -12.82
C GLU A 108 3.34 -15.84 -13.56
N ASP A 109 3.23 -16.00 -14.89
CA ASP A 109 4.15 -16.79 -15.72
C ASP A 109 5.00 -15.94 -16.68
N ASN A 110 4.56 -14.73 -17.00
CA ASN A 110 5.09 -13.92 -18.10
C ASN A 110 5.55 -12.55 -17.59
N PHE A 111 6.65 -12.08 -18.15
CA PHE A 111 7.13 -10.71 -17.98
C PHE A 111 7.84 -10.27 -19.26
N GLU A 112 7.12 -9.61 -20.16
CA GLU A 112 7.63 -9.29 -21.50
C GLU A 112 7.04 -8.01 -22.10
N VAL A 113 7.78 -7.41 -23.03
CA VAL A 113 7.30 -6.26 -23.80
C VAL A 113 6.30 -6.73 -24.86
N ILE A 114 5.06 -6.25 -24.76
CA ILE A 114 3.97 -6.50 -25.71
C ILE A 114 4.22 -5.77 -27.03
N ASP A 115 4.50 -4.47 -26.92
CA ASP A 115 4.69 -3.59 -28.06
C ASP A 115 5.49 -2.36 -27.66
N SER A 116 6.10 -1.72 -28.65
CA SER A 116 6.77 -0.44 -28.47
C SER A 116 6.57 0.47 -29.68
N TYR A 117 6.43 1.76 -29.39
CA TYR A 117 6.33 2.82 -30.37
C TYR A 117 7.59 3.68 -30.29
N ARG A 118 8.33 3.76 -31.40
CA ARG A 118 9.58 4.53 -31.45
C ARG A 118 9.30 6.02 -31.57
N ILE A 119 9.81 6.77 -30.59
CA ILE A 119 9.87 8.22 -30.60
C ILE A 119 11.35 8.54 -30.44
N ASP A 120 12.03 8.93 -31.50
CA ASP A 120 13.49 9.17 -31.45
C ASP A 120 13.80 10.35 -30.53
N PHE A 121 13.80 10.22 -29.21
CA PHE A 121 14.27 11.31 -28.37
C PHE A 121 15.79 11.46 -28.45
N ASN A 122 16.29 12.59 -27.98
CA ASN A 122 17.72 12.79 -27.87
C ASN A 122 18.24 11.96 -26.69
N PRO A 123 19.20 11.04 -26.90
CA PRO A 123 19.66 10.10 -25.87
C PRO A 123 20.39 10.77 -24.70
N PHE A 124 20.65 12.08 -24.77
CA PHE A 124 21.21 12.87 -23.68
C PHE A 124 20.16 13.69 -22.92
N THR A 125 18.90 13.61 -23.34
CA THR A 125 17.77 14.24 -22.65
C THR A 125 17.09 13.20 -21.79
N VAL A 126 16.97 13.49 -20.49
CA VAL A 126 16.20 12.65 -19.59
C VAL A 126 14.73 13.06 -19.77
N HIS A 127 13.92 12.14 -20.28
CA HIS A 127 12.49 12.36 -20.46
C HIS A 127 11.81 12.03 -19.15
N TRP A 128 11.15 13.02 -18.57
CA TRP A 128 10.50 12.90 -17.27
C TRP A 128 9.00 12.91 -17.47
N GLY A 129 8.35 11.84 -17.00
CA GLY A 129 6.90 11.80 -16.89
C GLY A 129 6.24 10.83 -17.86
N LEU A 130 5.26 10.14 -17.29
CA LEU A 130 4.28 9.30 -17.95
C LEU A 130 3.02 9.42 -17.10
N ALA A 131 1.88 9.67 -17.73
CA ALA A 131 0.61 9.70 -17.03
C ALA A 131 -0.41 8.89 -17.81
N ILE A 132 -1.21 8.10 -17.11
CA ILE A 132 -2.34 7.39 -17.70
C ILE A 132 -3.62 8.08 -17.26
N LEU A 133 -4.36 8.57 -18.25
CA LEU A 133 -5.70 9.11 -18.08
C LEU A 133 -6.72 7.98 -18.04
N ALA A 134 -7.88 8.27 -17.47
CA ALA A 134 -9.02 7.35 -17.45
C ALA A 134 -9.31 6.78 -18.85
N GLY A 135 -9.55 5.47 -18.92
CA GLY A 135 -9.71 4.73 -20.19
C GLY A 135 -8.39 4.45 -20.90
N ASN A 136 -7.29 4.26 -20.15
CA ASN A 136 -5.97 3.82 -20.63
C ASN A 136 -5.36 4.66 -21.77
N LYS A 137 -5.57 5.99 -21.72
CA LYS A 137 -4.86 6.91 -22.61
C LYS A 137 -3.58 7.40 -21.96
N VAL A 138 -2.49 7.41 -22.70
CA VAL A 138 -1.15 7.58 -22.13
C VAL A 138 -0.50 8.85 -22.66
N ILE A 139 -0.14 9.76 -21.75
CA ILE A 139 0.54 11.02 -22.07
C ILE A 139 2.04 10.84 -21.90
N VAL A 140 2.79 11.23 -22.94
CA VAL A 140 4.26 11.18 -22.92
C VAL A 140 4.86 12.51 -23.40
N PRO A 141 5.61 13.22 -22.54
CA PRO A 141 6.28 14.47 -22.91
C PRO A 141 7.59 14.24 -23.68
N ASP A 142 7.79 15.06 -24.72
CA ASP A 142 9.06 15.29 -25.42
C ASP A 142 9.59 16.67 -25.03
N THR A 143 10.37 16.69 -23.95
CA THR A 143 10.87 17.92 -23.31
C THR A 143 11.70 18.79 -24.26
N GLU A 144 12.55 18.19 -25.09
CA GLU A 144 13.42 18.91 -26.02
C GLU A 144 12.67 19.38 -27.27
N ARG A 145 11.81 18.54 -27.86
CA ARG A 145 11.00 18.97 -29.02
C ARG A 145 9.81 19.82 -28.63
N ARG A 146 9.54 19.97 -27.34
CA ARG A 146 8.40 20.68 -26.78
C ARG A 146 7.08 20.10 -27.29
N LYS A 147 6.99 18.77 -27.29
CA LYS A 147 5.79 18.03 -27.69
C LYS A 147 5.22 17.22 -26.55
N TYR A 148 3.93 16.94 -26.64
CA TYR A 148 3.22 15.96 -25.83
C TYR A 148 2.56 14.98 -26.79
N TYR A 149 2.73 13.69 -26.54
CA TYR A 149 2.12 12.63 -27.34
C TYR A 149 1.01 11.97 -26.53
N LEU A 150 -0.12 11.73 -27.18
CA LEU A 150 -1.25 10.98 -26.65
C LEU A 150 -1.27 9.61 -27.31
N PHE A 151 -1.00 8.56 -26.54
CA PHE A 151 -1.06 7.17 -26.97
C PHE A 151 -2.31 6.49 -26.45
N SER A 152 -2.70 5.41 -27.13
CA SER A 152 -3.74 4.49 -26.67
C SER A 152 -3.45 3.08 -27.18
N ASP A 153 -4.34 2.16 -26.81
CA ASP A 153 -4.44 0.83 -27.37
C ASP A 153 -5.21 0.82 -28.70
N ALA A 154 -4.68 0.14 -29.72
CA ALA A 154 -5.37 -0.07 -31.00
C ALA A 154 -6.73 -0.76 -30.82
N ASP A 155 -6.83 -1.63 -29.81
CA ASP A 155 -8.06 -2.18 -29.30
C ASP A 155 -8.10 -1.95 -27.78
N PRO A 156 -8.89 -0.98 -27.29
CA PRO A 156 -8.96 -0.65 -25.87
C PRO A 156 -9.43 -1.80 -24.95
N SER A 157 -10.01 -2.86 -25.51
CA SER A 157 -10.43 -4.05 -24.74
C SER A 157 -9.37 -5.15 -24.66
N ASP A 158 -8.27 -5.01 -25.42
CA ASP A 158 -7.21 -6.01 -25.50
C ASP A 158 -5.88 -5.42 -24.97
N PRO A 159 -5.41 -5.85 -23.78
CA PRO A 159 -4.14 -5.41 -23.22
C PRO A 159 -2.94 -5.82 -24.08
N ASN A 160 -3.07 -6.80 -24.97
CA ASN A 160 -2.02 -7.22 -25.91
C ASN A 160 -2.04 -6.45 -27.25
N SER A 161 -2.98 -5.51 -27.41
CA SER A 161 -3.10 -4.76 -28.64
C SER A 161 -1.90 -3.82 -28.89
N LYS A 162 -1.77 -3.35 -30.13
CA LYS A 162 -0.67 -2.47 -30.53
C LYS A 162 -0.84 -1.06 -29.98
N ILE A 163 0.27 -0.40 -29.68
CA ILE A 163 0.28 1.00 -29.27
C ILE A 163 -0.02 1.86 -30.50
N VAL A 164 -0.93 2.82 -30.36
CA VAL A 164 -1.25 3.80 -31.40
C VAL A 164 -1.03 5.22 -30.89
N LEU A 165 -0.43 6.06 -31.74
CA LEU A 165 -0.35 7.50 -31.52
C LEU A 165 -1.69 8.10 -31.97
N GLU A 166 -2.48 8.61 -31.02
CA GLU A 166 -3.78 9.23 -31.26
C GLU A 166 -3.62 10.69 -31.68
N ASN A 167 -2.80 11.44 -30.92
CA ASN A 167 -2.62 12.86 -31.16
C ASN A 167 -1.24 13.35 -30.67
N GLU A 168 -0.83 14.51 -31.16
CA GLU A 168 0.35 15.23 -30.67
C GLU A 168 0.04 16.70 -30.48
N PHE A 169 0.54 17.28 -29.38
CA PHE A 169 0.51 18.70 -29.13
C PHE A 169 1.94 19.24 -29.20
N GLU A 170 2.15 20.32 -29.96
CA GLU A 170 3.43 21.04 -29.97
C GLU A 170 3.25 22.39 -29.29
N VAL A 171 4.05 22.64 -28.25
CA VAL A 171 4.00 23.91 -27.53
C VAL A 171 4.37 25.05 -28.49
N PRO A 172 3.51 26.09 -28.61
CA PRO A 172 3.72 27.19 -29.56
C PRO A 172 5.11 27.81 -29.49
N GLU A 173 5.72 28.12 -30.63
CA GLU A 173 7.09 28.67 -30.72
C GLU A 173 7.29 29.95 -29.90
N ALA A 174 6.23 30.75 -29.72
CA ALA A 174 6.23 31.97 -28.92
C ALA A 174 6.49 31.74 -27.41
N ILE A 175 6.40 30.50 -26.95
CA ILE A 175 6.62 30.07 -25.57
C ILE A 175 8.04 29.46 -25.51
N PRO A 176 9.02 30.20 -24.97
CA PRO A 176 10.40 29.74 -24.93
C PRO A 176 10.62 28.71 -23.81
N GLY A 177 11.77 28.05 -23.89
CA GLY A 177 12.21 27.02 -22.95
C GLY A 177 11.83 25.61 -23.39
N ASN A 178 12.58 24.64 -22.89
CA ASN A 178 12.22 23.23 -23.03
C ASN A 178 11.04 22.95 -22.11
N THR A 179 10.12 22.07 -22.53
CA THR A 179 9.04 21.65 -21.65
C THR A 179 9.57 20.69 -20.60
N ALA A 180 8.92 20.63 -19.44
CA ALA A 180 9.30 19.73 -18.35
C ALA A 180 8.05 19.36 -17.55
N HIS A 181 8.09 18.17 -16.95
CA HIS A 181 7.09 17.59 -16.04
C HIS A 181 5.68 17.53 -16.59
N THR A 182 4.86 16.65 -16.01
CA THR A 182 3.47 16.49 -16.45
C THR A 182 2.61 16.09 -15.26
N GLY A 183 1.62 16.92 -14.94
CA GLY A 183 0.56 16.56 -14.01
C GLY A 183 -0.80 16.62 -14.70
N VAL A 184 -1.81 16.00 -14.09
CA VAL A 184 -3.18 15.99 -14.62
C VAL A 184 -4.11 16.61 -13.58
N THR A 185 -4.82 17.66 -13.96
CA THR A 185 -5.83 18.29 -13.09
C THR A 185 -7.04 17.36 -12.91
N TYR A 186 -7.87 17.63 -11.91
CA TYR A 186 -9.03 16.78 -11.62
C TYR A 186 -10.10 16.81 -12.72
N ASP A 187 -10.11 17.85 -13.56
CA ASP A 187 -10.92 17.97 -14.78
C ASP A 187 -10.18 17.54 -16.06
N GLY A 188 -8.98 16.96 -15.94
CA GLY A 188 -8.30 16.21 -17.00
C GLY A 188 -7.31 17.01 -17.85
N TRP A 189 -7.06 18.27 -17.54
CA TRP A 189 -6.08 19.08 -18.26
C TRP A 189 -4.66 18.67 -17.88
N ILE A 190 -3.79 18.62 -18.90
CA ILE A 190 -2.40 18.25 -18.77
C ILE A 190 -1.58 19.50 -18.47
N ILE A 191 -1.01 19.58 -17.27
CA ILE A 191 -0.13 20.67 -16.87
C ILE A 191 1.29 20.43 -17.38
N PHE A 192 1.89 21.46 -17.96
CA PHE A 192 3.30 21.48 -18.33
C PHE A 192 4.00 22.74 -17.83
N THR A 193 5.31 22.62 -17.66
CA THR A 193 6.17 23.76 -17.32
C THR A 193 7.25 23.97 -18.37
N THR A 194 7.91 25.13 -18.37
CA THR A 194 9.10 25.36 -19.18
C THR A 194 10.29 25.86 -18.38
N THR A 195 11.50 25.55 -18.85
CA THR A 195 12.76 26.02 -18.26
C THR A 195 12.87 27.55 -18.23
N GLU A 196 12.09 28.23 -19.05
CA GLU A 196 11.99 29.69 -19.10
C GLU A 196 10.78 30.19 -18.29
N GLY A 197 10.29 29.44 -17.31
CA GLY A 197 9.33 29.93 -16.31
C GLY A 197 7.90 30.09 -16.75
N TYR A 198 7.49 29.38 -17.79
CA TYR A 198 6.08 29.31 -18.15
C TYR A 198 5.46 28.08 -17.49
N ILE A 199 4.17 28.20 -17.16
CA ILE A 199 3.31 27.07 -16.82
C ILE A 199 2.09 27.15 -17.73
N GLY A 200 1.74 26.03 -18.35
CA GLY A 200 0.60 25.91 -19.24
C GLY A 200 -0.23 24.68 -18.93
N ALA A 201 -1.44 24.67 -19.46
CA ALA A 201 -2.40 23.58 -19.36
C ALA A 201 -2.87 23.23 -20.77
N ILE A 202 -2.86 21.95 -21.13
CA ILE A 202 -3.30 21.43 -22.43
C ILE A 202 -4.60 20.66 -22.18
N SER A 203 -5.61 20.92 -23.01
CA SER A 203 -6.87 20.16 -23.00
C SER A 203 -6.63 18.66 -23.18
N PRO A 204 -7.47 17.77 -22.61
CA PRO A 204 -7.31 16.31 -22.71
C PRO A 204 -7.21 15.75 -24.14
N ASP A 205 -7.79 16.44 -25.12
CA ASP A 205 -7.82 16.08 -26.54
C ASP A 205 -6.80 16.86 -27.40
N PHE A 206 -5.99 17.72 -26.77
CA PHE A 206 -4.91 18.50 -27.38
C PHE A 206 -5.38 19.55 -28.42
N ASP A 207 -6.59 20.10 -28.27
CA ASP A 207 -7.13 21.10 -29.21
C ASP A 207 -7.09 22.55 -28.69
N ASP A 208 -7.00 22.71 -27.37
CA ASP A 208 -6.89 23.99 -26.66
C ASP A 208 -5.78 23.98 -25.59
N TYR A 209 -5.31 25.19 -25.23
CA TYR A 209 -4.32 25.38 -24.17
C TYR A 209 -4.44 26.75 -23.50
N ASP A 210 -4.10 26.81 -22.22
CA ASP A 210 -3.86 28.07 -21.49
C ASP A 210 -2.41 28.17 -21.00
N ILE A 211 -1.92 29.39 -20.78
CA ILE A 211 -0.54 29.60 -20.35
C ILE A 211 -0.30 30.94 -19.64
N ILE A 212 0.52 30.91 -18.60
CA ILE A 212 1.04 32.11 -17.93
C ILE A 212 2.57 32.10 -17.81
N LYS A 213 3.14 33.29 -17.79
CA LYS A 213 4.56 33.52 -17.45
C LYS A 213 4.66 33.86 -15.97
N LEU A 214 5.46 33.10 -15.24
CA LEU A 214 5.67 33.33 -13.82
C LEU A 214 6.77 34.38 -13.56
N PRO A 215 6.66 35.18 -12.49
CA PRO A 215 7.73 36.07 -12.04
C PRO A 215 8.99 35.30 -11.66
N GLN A 216 10.16 35.76 -12.12
CA GLN A 216 11.45 35.12 -11.87
C GLN A 216 12.56 36.15 -11.68
N ASN A 217 13.51 35.82 -10.80
CA ASN A 217 14.77 36.55 -10.67
C ASN A 217 15.76 36.08 -11.74
N PRO A 218 16.71 36.93 -12.19
CA PRO A 218 17.78 36.50 -13.10
C PRO A 218 18.60 35.34 -12.49
N GLY A 219 18.67 34.20 -13.19
CA GLY A 219 19.40 33.02 -12.71
C GLY A 219 18.58 32.07 -11.82
N GLU A 220 17.33 32.40 -11.52
CA GLU A 220 16.42 31.51 -10.81
C GLU A 220 16.02 30.34 -11.70
N ILE A 221 16.35 29.12 -11.26
CA ILE A 221 15.99 27.90 -11.99
C ILE A 221 14.66 27.40 -11.44
N ASN A 222 13.72 27.16 -12.34
CA ASN A 222 12.38 26.69 -12.00
C ASN A 222 12.21 25.25 -12.49
N PHE A 223 11.43 24.46 -11.74
CA PHE A 223 10.88 23.16 -12.16
C PHE A 223 11.95 22.12 -12.48
N ARG A 224 12.77 21.79 -11.47
CA ARG A 224 13.78 20.71 -11.54
C ARG A 224 13.23 19.32 -11.26
N ASN A 225 12.06 19.21 -10.65
CA ASN A 225 11.35 17.96 -10.44
C ASN A 225 9.84 18.19 -10.65
N ASP A 226 9.04 17.14 -10.48
CA ASP A 226 7.61 17.11 -10.75
C ASP A 226 6.82 18.10 -9.89
N LEU A 227 5.52 18.14 -10.12
CA LEU A 227 4.56 19.00 -9.42
C LEU A 227 3.50 18.15 -8.71
N SER A 228 2.80 18.77 -7.77
CA SER A 228 1.58 18.20 -7.18
C SER A 228 0.36 19.08 -7.46
N ILE A 229 -0.81 18.45 -7.46
CA ILE A 229 -2.09 19.06 -7.76
C ILE A 229 -3.12 18.60 -6.73
N ASP A 230 -3.79 19.55 -6.09
CA ASP A 230 -4.95 19.29 -5.24
C ASP A 230 -6.27 19.32 -6.03
N GLU A 231 -7.31 18.79 -5.41
CA GLU A 231 -8.68 18.71 -5.94
C GLU A 231 -9.37 20.06 -6.13
N GLU A 232 -8.86 21.12 -5.49
CA GLU A 232 -9.35 22.48 -5.64
C GLU A 232 -8.69 23.24 -6.81
N GLY A 233 -7.79 22.58 -7.53
CA GLY A 233 -7.05 23.14 -8.66
C GLY A 233 -5.80 23.91 -8.26
N GLY A 234 -5.32 23.76 -7.02
CA GLY A 234 -4.00 24.22 -6.59
C GLY A 234 -2.90 23.36 -7.21
N ILE A 235 -1.98 23.99 -7.94
CA ILE A 235 -0.80 23.36 -8.56
C ILE A 235 0.44 23.89 -7.84
N TYR A 236 1.24 23.00 -7.29
CA TYR A 236 2.35 23.32 -6.40
C TYR A 236 3.69 23.06 -7.07
N ILE A 237 4.51 24.11 -7.13
CA ILE A 237 5.78 24.09 -7.86
C ILE A 237 6.86 24.85 -7.10
N VAL A 238 8.08 24.32 -7.16
CA VAL A 238 9.26 24.88 -6.52
C VAL A 238 10.27 25.40 -7.54
N SER A 239 10.95 26.47 -7.16
CA SER A 239 12.18 26.95 -7.82
C SER A 239 13.33 26.98 -6.82
N THR A 240 14.52 27.30 -7.31
CA THR A 240 15.69 27.49 -6.43
C THR A 240 15.53 28.61 -5.40
N GLU A 241 14.54 29.51 -5.56
CA GLU A 241 14.37 30.70 -4.73
C GLU A 241 12.98 30.88 -4.11
N ARG A 242 11.98 30.04 -4.46
CA ARG A 242 10.64 30.15 -3.90
C ARG A 242 9.75 28.92 -4.11
N MET A 243 8.79 28.78 -3.21
CA MET A 243 7.66 27.88 -3.34
C MET A 243 6.45 28.65 -3.90
N ARG A 244 5.63 28.01 -4.76
CA ARG A 244 4.45 28.64 -5.36
C ARG A 244 3.24 27.72 -5.40
N ARG A 245 2.07 28.33 -5.30
CA ARG A 245 0.78 27.76 -5.72
C ARG A 245 0.26 28.52 -6.93
N ILE A 246 -0.05 27.80 -7.98
CA ILE A 246 -0.75 28.26 -9.17
C ILE A 246 -2.19 27.75 -9.07
N ASN A 247 -3.16 28.57 -9.39
CA ASN A 247 -4.56 28.18 -9.39
C ASN A 247 -4.97 27.80 -10.81
N TRP A 248 -5.63 26.66 -10.94
CA TRP A 248 -6.39 26.23 -12.10
C TRP A 248 -7.88 26.34 -11.78
N GLN A 249 -8.56 27.34 -12.35
CA GLN A 249 -9.98 27.56 -12.10
C GLN A 249 -10.66 28.04 -13.38
N ASP A 250 -11.83 27.48 -13.67
CA ASP A 250 -12.64 27.84 -14.85
C ASP A 250 -11.88 27.78 -16.19
N GLY A 251 -10.90 26.88 -16.31
CA GLY A 251 -10.06 26.73 -17.50
C GLY A 251 -8.93 27.74 -17.65
N GLU A 252 -8.63 28.51 -16.59
CA GLU A 252 -7.58 29.54 -16.61
C GLU A 252 -6.55 29.33 -15.49
N LEU A 253 -5.27 29.54 -15.84
CA LEU A 253 -4.14 29.56 -14.92
C LEU A 253 -3.97 30.96 -14.31
N SER A 254 -3.73 31.01 -13.00
CA SER A 254 -3.35 32.26 -12.32
C SER A 254 -2.38 32.02 -11.17
N LEU A 255 -1.54 33.00 -10.85
CA LEU A 255 -0.67 32.90 -9.67
C LEU A 255 -1.53 33.04 -8.40
N GLY A 256 -1.60 31.99 -7.58
CA GLY A 256 -2.29 32.02 -6.29
C GLY A 256 -1.43 32.70 -5.23
N TRP A 257 -0.30 32.11 -4.88
CA TRP A 257 0.68 32.70 -3.97
C TRP A 257 2.11 32.27 -4.30
N GLU A 258 3.09 33.05 -3.85
CA GLU A 258 4.51 32.69 -3.87
C GLU A 258 5.20 33.08 -2.55
N VAL A 259 6.14 32.25 -2.11
CA VAL A 259 6.90 32.42 -0.87
C VAL A 259 8.39 32.35 -1.14
N PRO A 260 9.17 33.42 -0.88
CA PRO A 260 10.61 33.37 -1.06
C PRO A 260 11.25 32.41 -0.04
N TYR A 261 12.06 31.48 -0.53
CA TYR A 261 12.88 30.58 0.29
C TYR A 261 14.15 30.21 -0.48
N ASN A 262 15.33 30.37 0.13
CA ASN A 262 16.58 29.99 -0.53
C ASN A 262 16.74 28.47 -0.46
N PHE A 263 16.37 27.74 -1.51
CA PHE A 263 16.51 26.28 -1.53
C PHE A 263 17.95 25.82 -1.78
N ARG A 264 18.82 26.66 -2.36
CA ARG A 264 20.23 26.28 -2.62
C ARG A 264 21.05 26.18 -1.34
N GLY A 265 20.77 27.04 -0.36
CA GLY A 265 21.52 27.11 0.89
C GLY A 265 22.44 28.33 1.00
N LYS A 266 22.90 28.60 2.23
CA LYS A 266 23.75 29.77 2.51
C LYS A 266 25.16 29.56 1.97
N GLY A 267 25.69 30.58 1.27
CA GLY A 267 27.06 30.56 0.76
C GLY A 267 27.21 29.93 -0.62
N CYS A 268 26.13 29.44 -1.22
CA CYS A 268 26.12 28.94 -2.59
C CYS A 268 26.36 30.05 -3.62
N ASP A 269 27.12 29.74 -4.67
CA ASP A 269 27.33 30.63 -5.80
C ASP A 269 26.09 30.65 -6.70
N ILE A 270 25.36 31.75 -6.68
CA ILE A 270 24.16 31.98 -7.50
C ILE A 270 24.47 32.68 -8.83
N SER A 271 25.75 32.81 -9.19
CA SER A 271 26.15 33.34 -10.50
C SER A 271 25.59 32.44 -11.61
N PRO A 272 25.08 33.01 -12.73
CA PRO A 272 24.54 32.21 -13.82
C PRO A 272 25.55 31.17 -14.32
N LYS A 273 25.20 29.90 -14.16
CA LYS A 273 25.92 28.75 -14.70
C LYS A 273 25.36 28.37 -16.06
N SER A 274 26.13 27.62 -16.85
CA SER A 274 25.58 27.04 -18.08
C SER A 274 24.59 25.92 -17.76
N ASN A 275 23.56 25.72 -18.60
CA ASN A 275 22.59 24.62 -18.40
C ASN A 275 23.28 23.25 -18.27
N PHE A 276 24.37 23.03 -19.02
CA PHE A 276 25.15 21.79 -18.93
C PHE A 276 25.86 21.63 -17.57
N GLU A 277 26.42 22.72 -17.02
CA GLU A 277 27.05 22.70 -15.69
C GLU A 277 26.02 22.43 -14.59
N GLU A 278 24.86 23.11 -14.64
CA GLU A 278 23.75 22.89 -13.70
C GLU A 278 23.17 21.47 -13.78
N PHE A 279 23.13 20.90 -14.98
CA PHE A 279 22.70 19.53 -15.21
C PHE A 279 23.71 18.50 -14.69
N GLN A 280 25.02 18.72 -14.91
CA GLN A 280 26.06 17.83 -14.40
C GLN A 280 26.09 17.80 -12.87
N MET A 281 26.01 18.98 -12.23
CA MET A 281 25.91 19.07 -10.78
C MET A 281 24.69 18.31 -10.25
N PHE A 282 23.55 18.46 -10.90
CA PHE A 282 22.31 17.75 -10.57
C PHE A 282 22.44 16.23 -10.71
N VAL A 283 22.92 15.72 -11.86
CA VAL A 283 23.09 14.27 -12.08
C VAL A 283 24.02 13.63 -11.05
N GLN A 284 25.02 14.38 -10.61
CA GLN A 284 26.01 13.96 -9.61
C GLN A 284 25.55 14.17 -8.16
N GLY A 285 24.37 14.78 -7.93
CA GLY A 285 23.86 15.12 -6.60
C GLY A 285 24.68 16.17 -5.85
N GLU A 286 25.46 17.01 -6.55
CA GLU A 286 26.34 18.01 -5.94
C GLU A 286 25.56 19.06 -5.13
N PRO A 287 26.11 19.62 -4.03
CA PRO A 287 25.43 20.62 -3.23
C PRO A 287 25.10 21.90 -4.02
N CYS A 288 24.22 22.74 -3.46
CA CYS A 288 23.80 24.02 -4.03
C CYS A 288 22.96 23.94 -5.32
N THR A 289 22.37 22.81 -5.69
CA THR A 289 21.50 22.68 -6.88
C THR A 289 20.09 23.26 -6.69
N GLY A 290 19.61 23.35 -5.45
CA GLY A 290 18.27 23.79 -5.07
C GLY A 290 17.40 22.64 -4.59
N SER A 291 16.08 22.82 -4.55
CA SER A 291 15.18 21.70 -4.29
C SER A 291 15.08 20.85 -5.55
N GLY A 292 15.51 19.60 -5.44
CA GLY A 292 15.31 18.57 -6.45
C GLY A 292 14.18 17.60 -6.07
N THR A 293 13.35 17.93 -5.08
CA THR A 293 12.20 17.11 -4.66
C THR A 293 10.91 17.58 -5.30
N THR A 294 10.04 16.65 -5.68
CA THR A 294 8.64 16.96 -6.01
C THR A 294 7.96 17.54 -4.77
N PRO A 295 7.26 18.69 -4.85
CA PRO A 295 6.45 19.16 -3.73
C PRO A 295 5.37 18.15 -3.39
N THR A 296 5.30 17.69 -2.15
CA THR A 296 4.36 16.66 -1.71
C THR A 296 3.31 17.26 -0.78
N LEU A 297 2.04 16.95 -1.01
CA LEU A 297 0.93 17.48 -0.22
C LEU A 297 0.63 16.59 0.99
N MET A 298 0.32 17.24 2.10
CA MET A 298 0.00 16.62 3.39
C MET A 298 -1.27 17.29 3.95
N GLY A 299 -2.14 16.49 4.56
CA GLY A 299 -3.44 16.94 5.05
C GLY A 299 -4.51 17.00 3.96
N ILE A 300 -5.75 16.75 4.38
CA ILE A 300 -6.99 16.84 3.58
C ILE A 300 -8.02 17.72 4.31
N ASP A 301 -9.22 17.93 3.78
CA ASP A 301 -10.23 18.81 4.37
C ASP A 301 -10.45 18.54 5.88
N GLY A 302 -10.43 19.62 6.67
CA GLY A 302 -10.50 19.59 8.13
C GLY A 302 -9.18 19.31 8.86
N GLN A 303 -8.08 19.03 8.15
CA GLN A 303 -6.73 18.90 8.69
C GLN A 303 -5.88 20.16 8.43
N ASP A 304 -4.69 20.20 9.02
CA ASP A 304 -3.65 21.17 8.68
C ASP A 304 -3.10 20.81 7.28
N GLU A 305 -3.38 21.67 6.31
CA GLU A 305 -2.99 21.44 4.92
C GLU A 305 -1.61 22.04 4.64
N LEU A 306 -0.66 21.19 4.27
CA LEU A 306 0.74 21.52 4.09
C LEU A 306 1.25 21.07 2.72
N VAL A 307 2.26 21.79 2.22
CA VAL A 307 3.11 21.33 1.13
C VAL A 307 4.55 21.22 1.62
N LEU A 308 5.13 20.04 1.39
CA LEU A 308 6.43 19.62 1.88
C LEU A 308 7.45 19.60 0.75
N VAL A 309 8.63 20.17 1.02
CA VAL A 309 9.73 20.27 0.06
C VAL A 309 11.05 20.20 0.80
N ALA A 310 12.04 19.45 0.30
CA ALA A 310 13.39 19.49 0.86
C ALA A 310 14.26 20.55 0.18
N ASP A 311 15.15 21.17 0.93
CA ASP A 311 16.19 22.06 0.40
C ASP A 311 17.51 21.34 0.15
N SER A 312 18.53 22.05 -0.34
CA SER A 312 19.90 21.56 -0.53
C SER A 312 20.91 22.20 0.44
N HIS A 313 20.53 22.50 1.68
CA HIS A 313 21.41 23.20 2.62
C HIS A 313 22.51 22.28 3.17
N SER A 314 23.62 22.89 3.59
CA SER A 314 24.76 22.22 4.24
C SER A 314 25.01 22.86 5.61
N PRO A 315 25.36 22.09 6.67
CA PRO A 315 25.78 20.68 6.68
C PRO A 315 24.64 19.64 6.75
N SER A 316 23.39 20.07 6.73
CA SER A 316 22.24 19.16 6.65
C SER A 316 21.13 19.82 5.85
N ASN A 317 20.45 19.03 5.02
CA ASN A 317 19.26 19.48 4.33
C ASN A 317 18.13 19.67 5.34
N ASN A 318 17.18 20.52 5.01
CA ASN A 318 15.95 20.66 5.78
C ASN A 318 14.78 20.14 4.96
N LEU A 319 13.80 19.58 5.65
CA LEU A 319 12.44 19.44 5.15
C LEU A 319 11.64 20.67 5.59
N ILE A 320 10.99 21.32 4.63
CA ILE A 320 10.26 22.56 4.84
C ILE A 320 8.79 22.27 4.60
N ALA A 321 7.96 22.66 5.56
CA ALA A 321 6.52 22.67 5.43
C ALA A 321 6.04 24.10 5.20
N PHE A 322 5.19 24.30 4.20
CA PHE A 322 4.48 25.55 3.96
C PHE A 322 2.98 25.31 4.12
N TRP A 323 2.26 26.25 4.73
CA TRP A 323 0.79 26.23 4.70
C TRP A 323 0.31 26.25 3.25
N ARG A 324 -0.40 25.21 2.85
CA ARG A 324 -0.83 24.94 1.47
C ARG A 324 -1.84 25.99 1.00
N ASP A 325 -2.90 26.17 1.77
CA ASP A 325 -4.03 27.04 1.43
C ASP A 325 -4.12 28.26 2.34
N GLU A 326 -5.06 28.28 3.28
CA GLU A 326 -5.17 29.36 4.25
C GLU A 326 -4.13 29.22 5.36
N ILE A 327 -3.52 30.35 5.75
CA ILE A 327 -2.63 30.37 6.92
C ILE A 327 -3.51 30.54 8.14
N PRO A 328 -3.45 29.67 9.17
CA PRO A 328 -4.24 29.81 10.38
C PRO A 328 -4.13 31.21 10.99
N GLU A 329 -5.25 31.83 11.36
CA GLU A 329 -5.28 33.24 11.79
C GLU A 329 -4.35 33.52 12.97
N ASP A 330 -4.22 32.55 13.88
CA ASP A 330 -3.40 32.59 15.08
C ASP A 330 -1.95 32.13 14.88
N TRP A 331 -1.57 31.71 13.67
CA TRP A 331 -0.19 31.38 13.34
C TRP A 331 0.64 32.66 13.13
N GLU A 332 1.64 32.88 13.97
CA GLU A 332 2.49 34.09 13.92
C GLU A 332 3.68 33.96 12.94
N GLY A 333 3.99 32.74 12.49
CA GLY A 333 5.14 32.46 11.63
C GLY A 333 6.44 32.20 12.39
N LEU A 334 7.40 31.55 11.72
CA LEU A 334 8.73 31.29 12.27
C LEU A 334 9.61 32.55 12.20
N PRO A 335 10.43 32.85 13.23
CA PRO A 335 11.33 33.99 13.22
C PRO A 335 12.28 34.00 12.02
N GLY A 336 12.21 35.04 11.19
CA GLY A 336 13.11 35.23 10.04
C GLY A 336 12.65 34.55 8.76
N TYR A 337 11.49 33.90 8.76
CA TYR A 337 10.85 33.31 7.58
C TYR A 337 9.57 34.06 7.21
N ASP A 338 9.08 33.81 6.00
CA ASP A 338 7.73 34.22 5.63
C ASP A 338 6.69 33.51 6.53
N ARG A 339 5.56 34.18 6.79
CA ARG A 339 4.51 33.64 7.67
C ARG A 339 3.95 32.30 7.16
N ARG A 340 3.98 32.05 5.84
CA ARG A 340 3.52 30.79 5.25
C ARG A 340 4.44 29.59 5.57
N VAL A 341 5.69 29.83 5.96
CA VAL A 341 6.59 28.75 6.39
C VAL A 341 6.11 28.22 7.75
N ALA A 342 5.62 26.99 7.75
CA ALA A 342 5.07 26.30 8.91
C ALA A 342 6.19 25.62 9.73
N ALA A 343 7.09 24.91 9.05
CA ALA A 343 8.24 24.25 9.68
C ALA A 343 9.49 24.29 8.80
N VAL A 344 10.66 24.26 9.44
CA VAL A 344 11.97 24.02 8.81
C VAL A 344 12.73 23.07 9.72
N THR A 345 12.78 21.79 9.34
CA THR A 345 13.34 20.73 10.19
C THR A 345 14.56 20.09 9.53
N PRO A 346 15.73 20.12 10.18
CA PRO A 346 16.92 19.44 9.66
C PRO A 346 16.72 17.93 9.55
N LEU A 347 17.21 17.35 8.46
CA LEU A 347 17.18 15.92 8.18
C LEU A 347 18.47 15.27 8.70
N PRO A 348 18.41 14.37 9.71
CA PRO A 348 19.60 13.90 10.43
C PRO A 348 20.68 13.24 9.58
N TYR A 349 20.29 12.37 8.63
CA TYR A 349 21.23 11.70 7.71
C TYR A 349 21.12 12.17 6.27
N SER A 350 20.55 13.35 6.03
CA SER A 350 20.65 13.99 4.72
C SER A 350 21.81 14.97 4.67
N THR A 351 22.85 14.60 3.93
CA THR A 351 24.06 15.40 3.65
C THR A 351 25.03 15.63 4.82
N PRO A 352 25.21 14.68 5.76
CA PRO A 352 25.97 14.92 6.99
C PRO A 352 27.43 15.30 6.72
N ASP A 353 27.94 16.30 7.44
CA ASP A 353 29.32 16.81 7.41
C ASP A 353 29.84 17.31 6.04
N GLY A 354 28.95 17.55 5.07
CA GLY A 354 29.32 18.06 3.73
C GLY A 354 29.92 17.00 2.79
N ASN A 355 29.82 15.73 3.16
CA ASN A 355 30.19 14.58 2.31
C ASN A 355 29.00 14.02 1.52
N GLY A 356 27.81 14.58 1.66
CA GLY A 356 26.61 14.06 1.01
C GLY A 356 26.08 14.92 -0.13
N PHE A 357 25.14 14.30 -0.82
CA PHE A 357 24.47 14.79 -2.01
C PHE A 357 23.16 15.49 -1.63
N THR A 358 22.59 16.29 -2.51
CA THR A 358 21.33 16.98 -2.25
C THR A 358 20.19 15.99 -1.99
N ALA A 359 19.32 16.28 -1.02
CA ALA A 359 18.05 15.59 -0.83
C ALA A 359 17.14 15.92 -2.02
N GLU A 360 17.17 15.06 -3.03
CA GLU A 360 16.29 15.12 -4.21
C GLU A 360 15.28 13.98 -4.23
N ASN A 361 15.39 13.03 -3.30
CA ASN A 361 14.37 12.02 -3.13
C ASN A 361 13.07 12.68 -2.66
N SER A 362 11.96 12.39 -3.32
CA SER A 362 10.69 13.04 -3.02
C SER A 362 10.10 12.51 -1.71
N PRO A 363 9.47 13.38 -0.89
CA PRO A 363 8.84 12.93 0.34
C PRO A 363 7.73 11.91 0.09
N THR A 364 7.69 10.86 0.91
CA THR A 364 6.58 9.90 0.99
C THR A 364 5.69 10.28 2.17
N VAL A 365 4.39 10.51 1.96
CA VAL A 365 3.48 11.03 3.00
C VAL A 365 2.34 10.06 3.30
N TRP A 366 2.01 9.88 4.58
CA TRP A 366 0.83 9.16 5.02
C TRP A 366 0.22 9.85 6.24
N GLY A 367 -0.95 10.45 6.07
CA GLY A 367 -1.54 11.33 7.09
C GLY A 367 -0.59 12.48 7.41
N TYR A 368 -0.21 12.62 8.67
CA TYR A 368 0.78 13.61 9.14
C TYR A 368 2.21 13.08 9.23
N ASP A 369 2.45 11.84 8.85
CA ASP A 369 3.81 11.32 8.74
C ASP A 369 4.40 11.59 7.35
N VAL A 370 5.71 11.83 7.32
CA VAL A 370 6.49 12.02 6.09
C VAL A 370 7.84 11.33 6.21
N ALA A 371 8.19 10.48 5.25
CA ALA A 371 9.51 9.90 5.13
C ALA A 371 10.29 10.53 3.98
N ILE A 372 11.62 10.64 4.15
CA ILE A 372 12.54 11.09 3.11
C ILE A 372 13.90 10.39 3.26
N ALA A 373 14.52 10.01 2.15
CA ALA A 373 15.82 9.34 2.11
C ALA A 373 16.94 10.25 1.56
N GLN A 374 18.18 9.89 1.90
CA GLN A 374 19.38 10.46 1.31
C GLN A 374 19.53 9.98 -0.14
N TYR A 375 19.40 10.90 -1.09
CA TYR A 375 19.65 10.61 -2.49
C TYR A 375 21.16 10.52 -2.78
N ASN A 376 21.61 9.64 -3.67
CA ASN A 376 23.04 9.48 -4.00
C ASN A 376 23.35 9.77 -5.48
N GLY A 377 22.40 10.33 -6.22
CA GLY A 377 22.53 10.59 -7.65
C GLY A 377 21.95 9.49 -8.53
N PHE A 378 21.89 9.76 -9.84
CA PHE A 378 21.36 8.81 -10.84
C PHE A 378 22.35 7.67 -11.13
N GLU A 379 23.64 7.91 -10.91
CA GLU A 379 24.72 6.94 -11.01
C GLU A 379 25.58 7.07 -9.75
N PRO A 380 25.12 6.49 -8.62
CA PRO A 380 25.77 6.68 -7.35
C PRO A 380 27.19 6.09 -7.39
N GLY A 381 28.15 6.86 -6.89
CA GLY A 381 29.56 6.48 -6.85
C GLY A 381 29.87 5.48 -5.73
N PRO A 382 31.15 5.05 -5.58
CA PRO A 382 31.54 4.08 -4.55
C PRO A 382 31.42 4.60 -3.11
N ASP A 383 31.29 5.91 -2.93
CA ASP A 383 31.21 6.58 -1.63
C ASP A 383 29.74 6.90 -1.27
N LEU A 384 28.92 5.85 -1.15
CA LEU A 384 27.49 5.95 -0.84
C LEU A 384 27.25 6.49 0.58
N VAL A 385 26.23 7.33 0.72
CA VAL A 385 25.74 7.85 2.00
C VAL A 385 24.40 7.19 2.33
N PRO A 386 24.33 6.35 3.38
CA PRO A 386 23.05 5.81 3.86
C PRO A 386 22.27 6.87 4.63
N GLY A 387 20.95 6.70 4.71
CA GLY A 387 20.10 7.63 5.43
C GLY A 387 18.63 7.57 5.02
N VAL A 388 17.76 7.25 5.97
CA VAL A 388 16.31 7.34 5.84
C VAL A 388 15.76 7.93 7.13
N GLN A 389 14.81 8.86 7.02
CA GLN A 389 14.18 9.49 8.18
C GLN A 389 12.67 9.53 7.99
N LYS A 390 11.93 9.45 9.10
CA LYS A 390 10.52 9.82 9.18
C LYS A 390 10.34 11.01 10.13
N LEU A 391 9.52 11.96 9.73
CA LEU A 391 9.06 13.07 10.53
C LEU A 391 7.54 13.00 10.66
N ALA A 392 7.00 13.60 11.72
CA ALA A 392 5.57 13.67 11.98
C ALA A 392 5.17 15.13 12.21
N TRP A 393 4.12 15.60 11.54
CA TRP A 393 3.49 16.87 11.84
C TRP A 393 2.61 16.73 13.09
N ASN A 394 2.88 17.57 14.09
CA ASN A 394 2.04 17.68 15.27
C ASN A 394 1.12 18.90 15.10
N PRO A 395 -0.21 18.71 14.92
CA PRO A 395 -1.14 19.82 14.71
C PRO A 395 -1.39 20.67 15.97
N GLU A 396 -1.16 20.12 17.17
CA GLU A 396 -1.35 20.86 18.42
C GLU A 396 -0.22 21.87 18.63
N THR A 397 1.02 21.45 18.38
CA THR A 397 2.21 22.30 18.53
C THR A 397 2.59 23.02 17.23
N ARG A 398 2.03 22.61 16.09
CA ARG A 398 2.36 23.06 14.73
C ARG A 398 3.86 22.94 14.46
N THR A 399 4.40 21.76 14.75
CA THR A 399 5.81 21.41 14.57
C THR A 399 5.94 20.17 13.70
N LEU A 400 7.03 20.10 12.94
CA LEU A 400 7.41 18.92 12.18
C LEU A 400 8.61 18.29 12.89
N ASP A 401 8.36 17.19 13.59
CA ASP A 401 9.32 16.58 14.51
C ASP A 401 9.87 15.27 13.93
N VAL A 402 11.15 14.98 14.13
CA VAL A 402 11.74 13.71 13.70
C VAL A 402 11.19 12.58 14.56
N ALA A 403 10.45 11.66 13.94
CA ALA A 403 9.90 10.47 14.60
C ALA A 403 11.00 9.41 14.76
N TRP A 404 11.70 9.10 13.67
CA TRP A 404 12.88 8.24 13.68
C TRP A 404 13.81 8.57 12.50
N ALA A 405 15.04 8.10 12.61
CA ALA A 405 16.11 8.31 11.65
C ALA A 405 17.06 7.10 11.70
N THR A 406 17.49 6.60 10.54
CA THR A 406 18.42 5.48 10.43
C THR A 406 19.44 5.68 9.32
N ASP A 407 20.69 5.27 9.58
CA ASP A 407 21.79 5.18 8.62
C ASP A 407 22.17 3.72 8.30
N ALA A 408 21.30 2.77 8.68
CA ALA A 408 21.55 1.34 8.48
C ALA A 408 21.52 0.92 7.00
N ILE A 409 20.78 1.66 6.16
CA ILE A 409 20.54 1.35 4.76
C ILE A 409 20.62 2.58 3.87
N ASN A 410 20.79 2.34 2.58
CA ASN A 410 20.84 3.36 1.55
C ASN A 410 19.62 3.21 0.64
N PHE A 411 18.62 4.06 0.77
CA PHE A 411 17.57 4.18 -0.24
C PHE A 411 17.99 5.22 -1.29
N ASN A 412 17.91 4.86 -2.56
CA ASN A 412 18.23 5.79 -3.65
C ASN A 412 17.01 6.17 -4.48
N GLY A 413 16.15 5.19 -4.82
CA GLY A 413 14.86 5.39 -5.48
C GLY A 413 13.81 6.13 -4.64
N VAL A 414 12.77 6.64 -5.31
CA VAL A 414 11.61 7.23 -4.63
C VAL A 414 10.87 6.14 -3.85
N MET A 415 10.78 6.35 -2.53
CA MET A 415 10.26 5.34 -1.62
C MET A 415 8.75 5.22 -1.75
N THR A 416 8.24 4.05 -1.36
CA THR A 416 6.81 3.77 -1.34
C THR A 416 6.39 3.23 0.02
N TYR A 417 5.43 3.89 0.66
CA TYR A 417 4.81 3.37 1.87
C TYR A 417 3.58 2.52 1.55
N SER A 418 3.51 1.35 2.16
CA SER A 418 2.39 0.43 2.11
C SER A 418 1.78 0.34 3.50
N ALA A 419 0.58 0.91 3.68
CA ALA A 419 -0.15 0.76 4.93
C ALA A 419 -0.60 -0.70 5.15
N GLY A 420 -0.81 -1.47 4.08
CA GLY A 420 -1.25 -2.87 4.18
C GLY A 420 -0.19 -3.83 4.74
N SER A 421 1.10 -3.50 4.63
CA SER A 421 2.20 -4.24 5.27
C SER A 421 2.92 -3.43 6.36
N ASN A 422 2.56 -2.15 6.52
CA ASN A 422 3.23 -1.18 7.37
C ASN A 422 4.75 -1.00 7.07
N LEU A 423 5.13 -1.14 5.80
CA LEU A 423 6.51 -1.05 5.35
C LEU A 423 6.74 0.09 4.35
N LEU A 424 7.87 0.77 4.50
CA LEU A 424 8.44 1.74 3.57
C LEU A 424 9.49 1.05 2.70
N TYR A 425 9.24 0.99 1.40
CA TYR A 425 10.07 0.27 0.45
C TYR A 425 10.90 1.18 -0.43
N SER A 426 12.12 0.74 -0.74
CA SER A 426 12.89 1.23 -1.89
C SER A 426 14.03 0.26 -2.20
N SER A 427 14.57 0.37 -3.41
CA SER A 427 15.88 -0.17 -3.77
C SER A 427 17.01 0.75 -3.29
N GLY A 428 18.20 0.17 -3.20
CA GLY A 428 19.46 0.90 -3.14
C GLY A 428 20.64 -0.04 -2.98
N GLN A 429 21.77 0.48 -2.49
CA GLN A 429 23.05 -0.22 -2.62
C GLN A 429 23.83 -0.33 -1.30
N LYS A 430 24.50 -1.46 -1.10
CA LYS A 430 25.43 -1.72 0.01
C LYS A 430 26.73 -2.31 -0.53
N GLY A 431 27.74 -1.47 -0.66
CA GLY A 431 28.98 -1.83 -1.37
C GLY A 431 28.70 -1.92 -2.86
N ASP A 432 29.07 -3.04 -3.50
CA ASP A 432 28.79 -3.26 -4.93
C ASP A 432 27.44 -3.94 -5.19
N ASP A 433 26.75 -4.41 -4.13
CA ASP A 433 25.51 -5.19 -4.21
C ASP A 433 24.26 -4.31 -4.02
N TYR A 434 23.25 -4.55 -4.83
CA TYR A 434 21.93 -3.93 -4.75
C TYR A 434 20.97 -4.77 -3.91
N TYR A 435 20.10 -4.08 -3.18
CA TYR A 435 19.08 -4.64 -2.33
C TYR A 435 17.76 -3.90 -2.55
N PHE A 436 16.67 -4.60 -2.26
CA PHE A 436 15.37 -4.01 -2.01
C PHE A 436 15.05 -4.17 -0.54
N TRP A 437 14.84 -3.06 0.19
CA TRP A 437 14.50 -3.12 1.61
C TRP A 437 13.08 -2.66 1.88
N GLY A 438 12.51 -3.16 2.98
CA GLY A 438 11.29 -2.65 3.60
C GLY A 438 11.59 -2.28 5.05
N LEU A 439 11.31 -1.03 5.41
CA LEU A 439 11.47 -0.49 6.76
C LEU A 439 10.11 -0.39 7.43
N ASN A 440 10.00 -0.88 8.66
CA ASN A 440 8.83 -0.65 9.49
C ASN A 440 8.56 0.86 9.62
N TRP A 441 7.36 1.29 9.23
CA TRP A 441 7.02 2.70 9.19
C TRP A 441 7.03 3.37 10.57
N ASP A 442 6.73 2.63 11.63
CA ASP A 442 6.63 3.19 12.98
C ASP A 442 7.98 3.28 13.67
N THR A 443 8.87 2.32 13.40
CA THR A 443 10.13 2.19 14.14
C THR A 443 11.38 2.51 13.31
N GLY A 444 11.29 2.48 11.98
CA GLY A 444 12.43 2.59 11.07
C GLY A 444 13.32 1.34 11.04
N ALA A 445 12.90 0.24 11.67
CA ALA A 445 13.63 -1.03 11.65
C ALA A 445 13.59 -1.66 10.26
N VAL A 446 14.70 -2.25 9.82
CA VAL A 446 14.73 -3.04 8.58
C VAL A 446 14.03 -4.37 8.85
N GLU A 447 12.87 -4.58 8.25
CA GLU A 447 12.09 -5.82 8.40
C GLU A 447 12.17 -6.70 7.16
N LEU A 448 12.38 -6.11 5.98
CA LEU A 448 12.60 -6.83 4.73
C LEU A 448 13.97 -6.45 4.13
N GLU A 449 14.73 -7.45 3.70
CA GLU A 449 15.96 -7.29 2.92
C GLU A 449 16.00 -8.36 1.82
N VAL A 450 15.86 -7.93 0.56
CA VAL A 450 15.91 -8.80 -0.62
C VAL A 450 17.19 -8.49 -1.40
N PRO A 451 18.17 -9.41 -1.45
CA PRO A 451 19.34 -9.25 -2.31
C PRO A 451 18.94 -9.31 -3.78
N LEU A 452 19.29 -8.28 -4.55
CA LEU A 452 18.96 -8.20 -5.97
C LEU A 452 20.11 -8.70 -6.85
N GLY A 453 21.34 -8.28 -6.54
CA GLY A 453 22.55 -8.65 -7.29
C GLY A 453 23.46 -7.47 -7.56
N GLN A 454 24.24 -7.53 -8.63
CA GLN A 454 25.19 -6.48 -9.02
C GLN A 454 24.94 -6.01 -10.46
N GLY A 455 25.31 -4.76 -10.72
CA GLY A 455 25.28 -4.17 -12.07
C GLY A 455 24.00 -3.41 -12.39
N ASP A 456 23.95 -2.92 -13.62
CA ASP A 456 22.96 -1.93 -14.08
C ASP A 456 21.51 -2.48 -14.15
N ASP A 457 21.33 -3.80 -14.04
CA ASP A 457 20.02 -4.44 -13.95
C ASP A 457 19.21 -4.01 -12.71
N PHE A 458 19.87 -3.47 -11.67
CA PHE A 458 19.26 -3.07 -10.40
C PHE A 458 19.52 -1.61 -10.03
N LEU A 459 20.20 -0.86 -10.90
CA LEU A 459 20.44 0.56 -10.72
C LEU A 459 19.13 1.34 -10.98
N ASP A 460 18.44 1.77 -9.93
CA ASP A 460 17.12 2.43 -10.02
C ASP A 460 17.13 3.79 -10.72
N GLN A 461 18.26 4.49 -10.66
CA GLN A 461 18.41 5.86 -11.14
C GLN A 461 17.36 6.81 -10.53
N GLY A 462 17.01 6.63 -9.26
CA GLY A 462 16.03 7.49 -8.57
C GLY A 462 14.56 7.23 -8.94
N ASN A 463 14.23 6.09 -9.57
CA ASN A 463 12.85 5.76 -9.93
C ASN A 463 11.96 5.38 -8.74
N GLN A 464 10.65 5.45 -8.95
CA GLN A 464 9.65 5.02 -7.99
C GLN A 464 9.66 3.49 -7.79
N VAL A 465 9.14 3.07 -6.65
CA VAL A 465 8.63 1.73 -6.44
C VAL A 465 7.13 1.73 -6.66
N THR A 466 6.60 0.67 -7.26
CA THR A 466 5.16 0.50 -7.48
C THR A 466 4.71 -0.82 -6.87
N ILE A 467 3.56 -0.82 -6.22
CA ILE A 467 2.92 -2.02 -5.65
C ILE A 467 1.59 -2.22 -6.37
N ASP A 468 1.39 -3.40 -6.93
CA ASP A 468 0.14 -3.81 -7.56
C ASP A 468 -0.76 -4.60 -6.58
N GLU A 469 -2.01 -4.84 -6.95
CA GLU A 469 -3.02 -5.45 -6.08
C GLU A 469 -2.69 -6.91 -5.67
N ASP A 470 -1.96 -7.62 -6.52
CA ASP A 470 -1.45 -8.97 -6.27
C ASP A 470 -0.17 -8.99 -5.39
N ARG A 471 0.20 -7.83 -4.83
CA ARG A 471 1.42 -7.57 -4.04
C ARG A 471 2.70 -7.59 -4.87
N THR A 472 2.64 -7.74 -6.19
CA THR A 472 3.80 -7.62 -7.07
C THR A 472 4.39 -6.23 -6.94
N VAL A 473 5.71 -6.18 -6.77
CA VAL A 473 6.45 -4.92 -6.77
C VAL A 473 7.17 -4.75 -8.09
N LEU A 474 7.01 -3.59 -8.71
CA LEU A 474 7.72 -3.18 -9.92
C LEU A 474 8.54 -1.92 -9.63
N PHE A 475 9.77 -1.88 -10.11
CA PHE A 475 10.54 -0.64 -10.20
C PHE A 475 11.44 -0.66 -11.43
N ALA A 476 11.73 0.50 -11.97
CA ALA A 476 12.57 0.62 -13.14
C ALA A 476 14.06 0.60 -12.79
N SER A 477 14.87 0.00 -13.65
CA SER A 477 16.33 0.03 -13.57
C SER A 477 16.96 0.49 -14.87
N ALA A 478 18.25 0.85 -14.85
CA ALA A 478 18.99 1.36 -16.00
C ALA A 478 18.92 0.47 -17.26
N THR A 479 18.55 -0.82 -17.14
CA THR A 479 18.38 -1.74 -18.27
C THR A 479 16.93 -2.09 -18.61
N GLY A 480 15.96 -1.77 -17.75
CA GLY A 480 14.57 -2.17 -17.93
C GLY A 480 13.72 -2.08 -16.67
N ILE A 481 12.94 -3.13 -16.39
CA ILE A 481 12.02 -3.18 -15.23
C ILE A 481 12.38 -4.39 -14.37
N VAL A 482 12.51 -4.17 -13.07
CA VAL A 482 12.67 -5.22 -12.06
C VAL A 482 11.29 -5.55 -11.49
N ARG A 483 10.99 -6.85 -11.39
CA ARG A 483 9.80 -7.40 -10.74
C ARG A 483 10.21 -8.21 -9.53
N LEU A 484 9.61 -7.91 -8.39
CA LEU A 484 9.67 -8.73 -7.19
C LEU A 484 8.28 -9.33 -7.00
N LYS A 485 8.19 -10.62 -7.29
CA LYS A 485 6.93 -11.37 -7.24
C LYS A 485 6.91 -12.21 -5.96
N PRO A 486 5.97 -11.98 -5.04
CA PRO A 486 5.75 -12.93 -3.96
C PRO A 486 5.24 -14.24 -4.58
N THR A 487 6.02 -15.29 -4.42
CA THR A 487 5.66 -16.65 -4.81
C THR A 487 5.17 -17.38 -3.58
N ALA A 488 4.15 -18.23 -3.74
CA ALA A 488 3.91 -19.28 -2.76
C ALA A 488 5.22 -20.08 -2.61
N LEU A 489 5.66 -20.34 -1.37
CA LEU A 489 6.91 -21.05 -1.05
C LEU A 489 7.19 -22.18 -2.05
N SER A 490 8.11 -21.94 -2.98
CA SER A 490 8.58 -23.01 -3.86
C SER A 490 9.39 -23.97 -3.00
N THR A 491 8.95 -25.22 -2.94
CA THR A 491 9.62 -26.31 -2.24
C THR A 491 10.99 -26.57 -2.87
N GLN A 492 12.05 -25.85 -2.49
CA GLN A 492 13.41 -26.16 -2.93
C GLN A 492 14.01 -27.31 -2.11
N GLU A 493 14.15 -28.45 -2.80
CA GLU A 493 15.17 -29.51 -2.63
C GLU A 493 15.38 -30.09 -1.22
N GLY A 494 14.29 -30.51 -0.57
CA GLY A 494 14.32 -31.65 0.34
C GLY A 494 14.00 -32.94 -0.44
N VAL A 495 14.92 -33.89 -0.47
CA VAL A 495 14.82 -35.22 -1.12
C VAL A 495 13.39 -35.78 -1.13
N PHE A 496 12.70 -35.69 -2.28
CA PHE A 496 11.42 -36.36 -2.48
C PHE A 496 11.65 -37.83 -2.85
N PHE A 497 11.10 -38.72 -2.03
CA PHE A 497 10.88 -40.12 -2.39
C PHE A 497 9.92 -40.18 -3.59
N SER A 498 10.15 -41.08 -4.54
CA SER A 498 9.16 -41.32 -5.60
C SER A 498 7.85 -41.83 -5.00
N TYR A 499 6.72 -41.60 -5.68
CA TYR A 499 5.38 -42.13 -5.31
C TYR A 499 5.42 -43.64 -4.96
N GLU A 500 6.27 -44.41 -5.64
CA GLU A 500 6.48 -45.84 -5.38
C GLU A 500 7.30 -46.11 -4.10
N GLN A 501 8.24 -45.24 -3.73
CA GLN A 501 9.00 -45.31 -2.47
C GLN A 501 8.18 -44.85 -1.26
N ALA A 502 7.28 -43.88 -1.44
CA ALA A 502 6.30 -43.47 -0.42
C ALA A 502 5.29 -44.60 -0.11
N LEU A 503 4.88 -45.35 -1.14
CA LEU A 503 4.02 -46.53 -0.98
C LEU A 503 4.72 -47.70 -0.28
N GLU A 504 6.03 -47.88 -0.42
CA GLU A 504 6.78 -48.91 0.34
C GLU A 504 6.89 -48.56 1.84
N LEU A 505 6.96 -47.28 2.18
CA LEU A 505 6.95 -46.79 3.58
C LEU A 505 5.53 -46.86 4.19
N LEU A 506 4.49 -46.51 3.43
CA LEU A 506 3.09 -46.67 3.82
C LEU A 506 2.64 -48.13 3.90
N ALA A 507 3.25 -49.03 3.11
CA ALA A 507 3.00 -50.47 3.21
C ALA A 507 3.66 -51.11 4.44
N ALA A 508 4.64 -50.45 5.06
CA ALA A 508 5.32 -50.94 6.26
C ALA A 508 4.54 -50.62 7.56
N GLU A 509 3.66 -49.62 7.56
CA GLU A 509 2.77 -49.30 8.67
C GLU A 509 1.34 -49.13 8.17
N LYS A 510 0.52 -50.16 8.38
CA LYS A 510 -0.88 -50.24 7.93
C LYS A 510 -1.69 -48.99 8.33
N ILE A 511 -1.93 -48.09 7.39
CA ILE A 511 -2.96 -47.05 7.49
C ILE A 511 -3.87 -47.15 6.26
N ASP A 512 -5.15 -47.32 6.54
CA ASP A 512 -6.24 -47.47 5.57
C ASP A 512 -6.84 -46.09 5.29
N VAL A 513 -6.79 -45.62 4.05
CA VAL A 513 -7.23 -44.27 3.67
C VAL A 513 -8.70 -44.32 3.29
N SER A 514 -9.57 -44.27 4.30
CA SER A 514 -10.98 -43.90 4.14
C SER A 514 -11.44 -43.08 5.34
N TYR A 515 -11.75 -41.79 5.10
CA TYR A 515 -12.34 -40.82 6.04
C TYR A 515 -11.92 -41.00 7.52
N THR A 516 -10.68 -40.63 7.85
CA THR A 516 -10.28 -40.38 9.24
C THR A 516 -10.34 -38.88 9.52
N PRO A 517 -11.00 -38.43 10.61
CA PRO A 517 -10.95 -37.05 11.06
C PRO A 517 -9.50 -36.61 11.26
N VAL A 518 -9.14 -35.44 10.72
CA VAL A 518 -7.87 -34.80 11.05
C VAL A 518 -8.07 -34.13 12.41
N GLU A 519 -7.59 -34.77 13.47
CA GLU A 519 -7.59 -34.22 14.82
C GLU A 519 -6.23 -33.61 15.15
N VAL A 520 -6.21 -32.34 15.55
CA VAL A 520 -5.01 -31.62 15.97
C VAL A 520 -5.27 -30.99 17.33
N GLY A 521 -4.43 -31.32 18.32
CA GLY A 521 -4.60 -30.89 19.72
C GLY A 521 -5.91 -31.32 20.40
N GLY A 522 -6.66 -32.25 19.80
CA GLY A 522 -8.00 -32.64 20.26
C GLY A 522 -9.13 -31.99 19.47
N ILE A 523 -8.84 -30.99 18.62
CA ILE A 523 -9.81 -30.35 17.74
C ILE A 523 -9.97 -31.14 16.45
N ASN A 524 -11.21 -31.53 16.15
CA ASN A 524 -11.58 -32.14 14.88
C ASN A 524 -11.63 -31.07 13.78
N LEU A 525 -10.55 -30.93 13.00
CA LEU A 525 -10.44 -29.90 11.97
C LEU A 525 -11.52 -30.02 10.90
N GLY A 526 -12.00 -31.24 10.61
CA GLY A 526 -13.09 -31.46 9.66
C GLY A 526 -14.46 -30.95 10.14
N ARG A 527 -14.63 -30.73 11.45
CA ARG A 527 -15.83 -30.08 12.01
C ARG A 527 -15.63 -28.61 12.31
N PHE A 528 -14.38 -28.20 12.55
CA PHE A 528 -14.02 -26.81 12.74
C PHE A 528 -14.04 -26.02 11.42
N PHE A 529 -13.64 -26.65 10.31
CA PHE A 529 -13.49 -26.00 9.02
C PHE A 529 -14.83 -25.73 8.32
N ASP A 530 -14.99 -24.51 7.82
CA ASP A 530 -16.12 -24.06 7.04
C ASP A 530 -15.69 -23.81 5.59
N HIS A 531 -16.20 -24.65 4.68
CA HIS A 531 -15.86 -24.59 3.27
C HIS A 531 -16.36 -23.31 2.58
N GLY A 532 -17.55 -22.82 2.95
CA GLY A 532 -18.15 -21.63 2.35
C GLY A 532 -17.42 -20.36 2.79
N PHE A 533 -17.20 -20.25 4.10
CA PHE A 533 -16.40 -19.17 4.70
C PHE A 533 -14.99 -19.14 4.08
N TYR A 534 -14.31 -20.28 4.04
CA TYR A 534 -12.94 -20.35 3.57
C TYR A 534 -12.82 -19.95 2.09
N LEU A 535 -13.71 -20.40 1.21
CA LEU A 535 -13.65 -20.00 -0.20
C LEU A 535 -14.08 -18.56 -0.45
N ASN A 536 -14.98 -18.01 0.37
CA ASN A 536 -15.38 -16.61 0.27
C ASN A 536 -14.24 -15.66 0.67
N GLN A 537 -13.48 -16.01 1.72
CA GLN A 537 -12.30 -15.25 2.15
C GLN A 537 -11.07 -15.51 1.28
N ASN A 538 -11.04 -16.62 0.55
CA ASN A 538 -9.91 -17.04 -0.27
C ASN A 538 -10.37 -17.37 -1.71
N PRO A 539 -10.76 -16.37 -2.52
CA PRO A 539 -11.18 -16.57 -3.90
C PRO A 539 -10.11 -17.23 -4.78
N ASP A 540 -8.83 -17.01 -4.45
CA ASP A 540 -7.67 -17.67 -5.05
C ASP A 540 -7.74 -19.21 -4.89
N VAL A 541 -8.15 -19.69 -3.72
CA VAL A 541 -8.33 -21.13 -3.47
C VAL A 541 -9.54 -21.66 -4.23
N ALA A 542 -10.62 -20.90 -4.34
CA ALA A 542 -11.78 -21.29 -5.14
C ALA A 542 -11.40 -21.48 -6.61
N ALA A 543 -10.64 -20.53 -7.17
CA ALA A 543 -10.12 -20.63 -8.53
C ALA A 543 -9.15 -21.81 -8.70
N ALA A 544 -8.31 -22.10 -7.70
CA ALA A 544 -7.39 -23.22 -7.73
C ALA A 544 -8.11 -24.59 -7.70
N ILE A 545 -9.24 -24.69 -6.98
CA ILE A 545 -10.10 -25.87 -7.01
C ILE A 545 -10.77 -26.03 -8.39
N ASP A 546 -11.27 -24.95 -8.98
CA ASP A 546 -11.89 -24.98 -10.31
C ASP A 546 -10.90 -25.40 -11.41
N LYS A 547 -9.63 -25.03 -11.25
CA LYS A 547 -8.51 -25.45 -12.12
C LYS A 547 -8.04 -26.89 -11.83
N GLY A 548 -8.54 -27.53 -10.78
CA GLY A 548 -8.19 -28.90 -10.38
C GLY A 548 -6.85 -29.02 -9.66
N ASN A 549 -6.28 -27.91 -9.16
CA ASN A 549 -5.03 -27.88 -8.40
C ASN A 549 -5.22 -28.41 -6.97
N TRP A 550 -6.43 -28.27 -6.43
CA TRP A 550 -6.84 -28.81 -5.14
C TRP A 550 -8.15 -29.57 -5.29
N ASN A 551 -8.30 -30.70 -4.59
CA ASN A 551 -9.51 -31.50 -4.66
C ASN A 551 -10.64 -30.94 -3.77
N SER A 552 -10.31 -30.10 -2.78
CA SER A 552 -11.28 -29.40 -1.94
C SER A 552 -10.65 -28.25 -1.15
N ALA A 553 -11.47 -27.32 -0.65
CA ALA A 553 -11.02 -26.24 0.23
C ALA A 553 -10.42 -26.79 1.54
N PHE A 554 -10.98 -27.89 2.06
CA PHE A 554 -10.48 -28.53 3.27
C PHE A 554 -9.09 -29.16 3.06
N GLU A 555 -8.85 -29.72 1.88
CA GLU A 555 -7.53 -30.23 1.52
C GLU A 555 -6.51 -29.09 1.46
N HIS A 556 -6.84 -27.97 0.82
CA HIS A 556 -6.00 -26.78 0.81
C HIS A 556 -5.71 -26.31 2.23
N PHE A 557 -6.75 -26.12 3.04
CA PHE A 557 -6.62 -25.61 4.40
C PHE A 557 -5.73 -26.50 5.28
N THR A 558 -5.95 -27.81 5.25
CA THR A 558 -5.19 -28.76 6.11
C THR A 558 -3.76 -29.01 5.64
N GLN A 559 -3.46 -28.80 4.35
CA GLN A 559 -2.10 -28.98 3.83
C GLN A 559 -1.28 -27.69 3.93
N ILE A 560 -1.88 -26.52 3.67
CA ILE A 560 -1.12 -25.27 3.59
C ILE A 560 -1.87 -24.05 4.14
N GLY A 561 -3.18 -23.93 3.95
CA GLY A 561 -3.91 -22.70 4.29
C GLY A 561 -3.80 -22.27 5.75
N TRP A 562 -3.86 -23.22 6.69
CA TRP A 562 -3.67 -22.94 8.13
C TRP A 562 -2.24 -22.55 8.53
N LEU A 563 -1.22 -22.93 7.73
CA LEU A 563 0.17 -22.53 7.91
C LEU A 563 0.41 -21.11 7.35
N GLU A 564 -0.39 -20.70 6.38
CA GLU A 564 -0.43 -19.34 5.82
C GLU A 564 -1.22 -18.36 6.70
N GLY A 565 -1.71 -18.80 7.87
CA GLY A 565 -2.51 -17.97 8.79
C GLY A 565 -3.93 -17.68 8.27
N ARG A 566 -4.44 -18.43 7.28
CA ARG A 566 -5.81 -18.25 6.78
C ARG A 566 -6.82 -18.83 7.76
N ASP A 567 -7.87 -18.06 8.05
CA ASP A 567 -8.95 -18.49 8.95
C ASP A 567 -9.79 -19.60 8.31
N GLY A 568 -9.84 -20.78 8.95
CA GLY A 568 -10.58 -21.94 8.47
C GLY A 568 -12.09 -21.89 8.69
N SER A 569 -12.56 -21.05 9.60
CA SER A 569 -13.97 -20.77 9.86
C SER A 569 -14.10 -19.49 10.69
N ILE A 570 -15.32 -18.96 10.77
CA ILE A 570 -15.63 -17.78 11.60
C ILE A 570 -15.33 -17.97 13.10
N LEU A 571 -15.19 -19.22 13.54
CA LEU A 571 -14.90 -19.53 14.94
C LEU A 571 -13.47 -19.21 15.34
N PHE A 572 -12.59 -18.84 14.40
CA PHE A 572 -11.25 -18.37 14.67
C PHE A 572 -10.97 -17.13 13.83
N ASN A 573 -10.27 -16.16 14.42
CA ASN A 573 -9.74 -15.04 13.67
C ASN A 573 -8.30 -14.76 14.09
N GLU A 574 -7.36 -14.93 13.18
CA GLU A 574 -5.93 -14.80 13.45
C GLU A 574 -5.57 -13.44 14.06
N ILE A 575 -6.07 -12.35 13.46
CA ILE A 575 -5.75 -10.99 13.90
C ILE A 575 -6.29 -10.74 15.31
N GLU A 576 -7.57 -11.04 15.54
CA GLU A 576 -8.21 -10.88 16.85
C GLU A 576 -7.54 -11.76 17.92
N TYR A 577 -7.23 -13.00 17.58
CA TYR A 577 -6.58 -13.93 18.49
C TYR A 577 -5.20 -13.43 18.93
N LEU A 578 -4.41 -12.84 18.03
CA LEU A 578 -3.10 -12.28 18.38
C LEU A 578 -3.20 -10.96 19.16
N ILE A 579 -4.19 -10.11 18.86
CA ILE A 579 -4.46 -8.89 19.63
C ILE A 579 -4.84 -9.23 21.08
N GLU A 580 -5.71 -10.22 21.27
CA GLU A 580 -6.15 -10.63 22.60
C GLU A 580 -5.10 -11.45 23.36
N ASN A 581 -4.12 -12.02 22.66
CA ASN A 581 -3.10 -12.89 23.22
C ASN A 581 -1.68 -12.45 22.77
N PRO A 582 -1.17 -11.30 23.25
CA PRO A 582 0.15 -10.79 22.84
C PRO A 582 1.30 -11.75 23.14
N ASP A 583 1.19 -12.54 24.21
CA ASP A 583 2.18 -13.57 24.56
C ASP A 583 2.23 -14.72 23.53
N VAL A 584 1.15 -14.90 22.76
CA VAL A 584 1.14 -15.84 21.62
C VAL A 584 1.87 -15.25 20.41
N ALA A 585 1.73 -13.95 20.17
CA ALA A 585 2.49 -13.27 19.11
C ALA A 585 3.99 -13.38 19.36
N GLU A 586 4.44 -13.25 20.61
CA GLU A 586 5.85 -13.41 21.00
C GLU A 586 6.41 -14.80 20.69
N VAL A 587 5.66 -15.88 20.95
CA VAL A 587 6.11 -17.26 20.65
C VAL A 587 6.02 -17.60 19.17
N ILE A 588 5.20 -16.89 18.40
CA ILE A 588 5.17 -16.99 16.93
C ILE A 588 6.41 -16.30 16.35
N GLU A 589 6.75 -15.12 16.83
CA GLU A 589 7.98 -14.40 16.47
C GLU A 589 9.24 -15.21 16.82
N ALA A 590 9.22 -15.92 17.96
CA ALA A 590 10.27 -16.85 18.36
C ALA A 590 10.33 -18.13 17.51
N GLY A 591 9.33 -18.38 16.66
CA GLY A 591 9.23 -19.55 15.78
C GLY A 591 8.77 -20.83 16.48
N ASP A 592 8.28 -20.75 17.71
CA ASP A 592 7.72 -21.91 18.44
C ASP A 592 6.36 -22.32 17.88
N PHE A 593 5.61 -21.36 17.34
CA PHE A 593 4.39 -21.58 16.56
C PHE A 593 4.45 -20.81 15.23
N SER A 594 3.79 -21.32 14.20
CA SER A 594 3.76 -20.71 12.86
C SER A 594 2.61 -19.73 12.68
N SER A 595 1.59 -19.81 13.53
CA SER A 595 0.41 -18.93 13.51
C SER A 595 -0.33 -18.97 14.85
N GLY A 596 -1.16 -17.97 15.10
CA GLY A 596 -2.11 -17.91 16.20
C GLY A 596 -3.07 -19.09 16.13
N PHE A 597 -3.49 -19.48 14.93
CA PHE A 597 -4.31 -20.67 14.72
C PHE A 597 -3.60 -21.94 15.17
N GLN A 598 -2.34 -22.13 14.77
CA GLN A 598 -1.55 -23.30 15.18
C GLN A 598 -1.38 -23.33 16.69
N HIS A 599 -1.09 -22.18 17.32
CA HIS A 599 -1.06 -22.08 18.78
C HIS A 599 -2.40 -22.44 19.39
N PHE A 600 -3.50 -21.87 18.89
CA PHE A 600 -4.83 -22.06 19.45
C PHE A 600 -5.25 -23.52 19.42
N VAL A 601 -5.12 -24.20 18.28
CA VAL A 601 -5.55 -25.60 18.13
C VAL A 601 -4.66 -26.58 18.88
N LEU A 602 -3.39 -26.25 19.15
CA LEU A 602 -2.48 -27.13 19.90
C LEU A 602 -2.54 -26.91 21.41
N VAL A 603 -2.75 -25.66 21.84
CA VAL A 603 -2.56 -25.25 23.24
C VAL A 603 -3.60 -24.24 23.69
N GLY A 604 -3.89 -23.21 22.90
CA GLY A 604 -4.72 -22.07 23.32
C GLY A 604 -6.13 -22.43 23.77
N HIS A 605 -6.80 -23.39 23.11
CA HIS A 605 -8.13 -23.84 23.52
C HIS A 605 -8.11 -24.53 24.89
N ILE A 606 -7.04 -25.25 25.22
CA ILE A 606 -6.83 -25.94 26.51
C ILE A 606 -6.53 -24.92 27.62
N GLU A 607 -5.78 -23.87 27.29
CA GLU A 607 -5.53 -22.74 28.19
C GLU A 607 -6.79 -21.91 28.48
N GLY A 608 -7.86 -22.13 27.72
CA GLY A 608 -9.13 -21.44 27.86
C GLY A 608 -9.17 -20.08 27.19
N ARG A 609 -8.29 -19.85 26.21
CA ARG A 609 -8.32 -18.67 25.35
C ARG A 609 -9.51 -18.76 24.39
N ASN A 610 -10.01 -17.60 24.01
CA ASN A 610 -11.09 -17.48 23.04
C ASN A 610 -10.47 -17.35 21.64
N PRO A 611 -10.94 -18.12 20.64
CA PRO A 611 -10.40 -18.07 19.29
C PRO A 611 -10.86 -16.88 18.44
N SER A 612 -11.98 -16.26 18.81
CA SER A 612 -12.53 -15.03 18.23
C SER A 612 -13.62 -14.49 19.17
N ARG A 613 -14.13 -13.27 18.91
CA ARG A 613 -15.34 -12.72 19.57
C ARG A 613 -16.56 -13.62 19.47
N TYR A 614 -16.58 -14.55 18.52
CA TYR A 614 -17.69 -15.45 18.30
C TYR A 614 -17.64 -16.71 19.18
N PHE A 615 -16.60 -16.91 20.00
CA PHE A 615 -16.54 -18.00 20.97
C PHE A 615 -15.96 -17.58 22.32
N ASN A 616 -16.78 -17.62 23.38
CA ASN A 616 -16.33 -17.45 24.76
C ASN A 616 -16.37 -18.78 25.53
N GLN A 617 -15.21 -19.37 25.81
CA GLN A 617 -15.10 -20.66 26.49
C GLN A 617 -15.64 -20.62 27.92
N ALA A 618 -15.31 -19.57 28.67
CA ALA A 618 -15.72 -19.46 30.07
C ALA A 618 -17.24 -19.40 30.20
N ALA A 619 -17.89 -18.64 29.33
CA ALA A 619 -19.35 -18.58 29.23
C ALA A 619 -19.95 -19.93 28.78
N TYR A 620 -19.34 -20.58 27.79
CA TYR A 620 -19.79 -21.88 27.30
C TYR A 620 -19.78 -22.94 28.42
N LEU A 621 -18.73 -22.99 29.24
CA LEU A 621 -18.63 -23.91 30.37
C LEU A 621 -19.57 -23.53 31.52
N LEU A 622 -19.77 -22.24 31.77
CA LEU A 622 -20.70 -21.76 32.80
C LEU A 622 -22.16 -22.13 32.47
N ASN A 623 -22.53 -22.01 31.20
CA ASN A 623 -23.89 -22.29 30.72
C ASN A 623 -24.16 -23.78 30.50
N ASN A 624 -23.12 -24.60 30.41
CA ASN A 624 -23.23 -26.05 30.24
C ASN A 624 -22.48 -26.79 31.37
N PRO A 625 -23.06 -26.88 32.59
CA PRO A 625 -22.38 -27.47 33.74
C PRO A 625 -21.96 -28.94 33.55
N ASP A 626 -22.71 -29.69 32.75
CA ASP A 626 -22.39 -31.07 32.36
C ASP A 626 -21.16 -31.15 31.46
N VAL A 627 -21.00 -30.21 30.52
CA VAL A 627 -19.79 -30.06 29.71
C VAL A 627 -18.61 -29.62 30.59
N ASN A 628 -18.83 -28.70 31.53
CA ASN A 628 -17.81 -28.33 32.49
C ASN A 628 -17.36 -29.53 33.35
N ASP A 629 -18.29 -30.36 33.84
CA ASP A 629 -17.95 -31.59 34.56
C ASP A 629 -17.18 -32.58 33.66
N ALA A 630 -17.53 -32.68 32.38
CA ALA A 630 -16.83 -33.52 31.41
C ALA A 630 -15.39 -33.03 31.14
N VAL A 631 -15.17 -31.71 30.97
CA VAL A 631 -13.83 -31.11 30.84
C VAL A 631 -13.01 -31.31 32.12
N GLN A 632 -13.58 -31.04 33.31
CA GLN A 632 -12.90 -31.21 34.60
C GLN A 632 -12.53 -32.67 34.91
N SER A 633 -13.29 -33.63 34.36
CA SER A 633 -13.00 -35.06 34.49
C SER A 633 -12.07 -35.61 33.40
N GLY A 634 -11.60 -34.75 32.48
CA GLY A 634 -10.69 -35.11 31.39
C GLY A 634 -11.36 -35.84 30.23
N GLY A 635 -12.69 -35.70 30.10
CA GLY A 635 -13.45 -36.22 28.96
C GLY A 635 -13.25 -35.40 27.67
N PHE A 636 -12.91 -34.12 27.81
CA PHE A 636 -12.56 -33.19 26.74
C PHE A 636 -11.39 -32.31 27.21
N GLY A 637 -10.51 -31.90 26.31
CA GLY A 637 -9.42 -30.97 26.59
C GLY A 637 -9.90 -29.53 26.84
N SER A 638 -11.03 -29.13 26.24
CA SER A 638 -11.63 -27.82 26.51
C SER A 638 -13.13 -27.73 26.20
N GLY A 639 -13.74 -26.60 26.57
CA GLY A 639 -15.12 -26.28 26.17
C GLY A 639 -15.25 -26.08 24.66
N PHE A 640 -14.24 -25.47 24.02
CA PHE A 640 -14.18 -25.33 22.57
C PHE A 640 -14.11 -26.67 21.84
N GLU A 641 -13.33 -27.63 22.36
CA GLU A 641 -13.27 -28.99 21.82
C GLU A 641 -14.64 -29.67 21.85
N HIS A 642 -15.33 -29.59 23.00
CA HIS A 642 -16.70 -30.10 23.10
C HIS A 642 -17.65 -29.39 22.13
N TYR A 643 -17.49 -28.07 21.93
CA TYR A 643 -18.33 -27.31 21.02
C TYR A 643 -18.16 -27.74 19.55
N VAL A 644 -16.92 -27.88 19.08
CA VAL A 644 -16.60 -28.35 17.72
C VAL A 644 -17.08 -29.79 17.50
N GLU A 645 -16.95 -30.66 18.52
CA GLU A 645 -17.33 -32.06 18.38
C GLU A 645 -18.85 -32.26 18.55
N PHE A 646 -19.51 -31.58 19.47
CA PHE A 646 -20.92 -31.84 19.82
C PHE A 646 -21.79 -30.59 19.83
N GLY A 647 -21.29 -29.47 20.37
CA GLY A 647 -22.08 -28.25 20.59
C GLY A 647 -22.79 -27.69 19.35
N ALA A 648 -22.12 -27.65 18.19
CA ALA A 648 -22.71 -27.18 16.93
C ALA A 648 -23.89 -28.05 16.45
N LYS A 649 -23.91 -29.35 16.74
CA LYS A 649 -25.00 -30.28 16.37
C LYS A 649 -26.09 -30.42 17.45
N GLU A 650 -25.77 -30.07 18.69
CA GLU A 650 -26.68 -30.14 19.84
C GLU A 650 -27.36 -28.80 20.15
N GLY A 651 -27.12 -27.76 19.33
CA GLY A 651 -27.77 -26.45 19.44
C GLY A 651 -27.22 -25.57 20.56
N TYR A 652 -26.01 -25.83 21.04
CA TYR A 652 -25.38 -25.05 22.12
C TYR A 652 -24.45 -23.99 21.56
N GLN A 653 -24.79 -22.73 21.76
CA GLN A 653 -24.13 -21.60 21.11
C GLN A 653 -23.12 -20.91 22.04
N PRO A 654 -21.92 -20.56 21.54
CA PRO A 654 -21.07 -19.56 22.17
C PRO A 654 -21.73 -18.17 22.01
N GLU A 655 -21.46 -17.23 22.90
CA GLU A 655 -22.27 -16.02 23.11
C GLU A 655 -22.55 -15.14 21.87
N LEU A 656 -23.57 -15.51 21.10
CA LEU A 656 -24.67 -14.61 20.78
C LEU A 656 -25.83 -15.05 21.65
N SER A 657 -25.95 -14.49 22.85
CA SER A 657 -27.14 -14.68 23.70
C SER A 657 -28.46 -14.24 23.03
N LEU A 658 -28.39 -13.75 21.79
CA LEU A 658 -29.45 -13.20 20.96
C LEU A 658 -29.65 -13.93 19.64
N TYR A 659 -28.92 -15.02 19.36
CA TYR A 659 -29.24 -15.92 18.26
C TYR A 659 -29.90 -17.19 18.84
N GLN A 660 -30.91 -17.72 18.15
CA GLN A 660 -31.66 -18.90 18.56
C GLN A 660 -31.95 -19.71 17.30
N GLU A 661 -31.21 -20.80 17.09
CA GLU A 661 -31.29 -21.62 15.87
C GLU A 661 -32.72 -22.11 15.59
N ASP A 662 -33.37 -22.71 16.58
CA ASP A 662 -34.74 -23.21 16.45
C ASP A 662 -35.74 -22.09 16.09
N PHE A 663 -35.54 -20.88 16.63
CA PHE A 663 -36.36 -19.72 16.31
C PHE A 663 -36.09 -19.25 14.88
N TYR A 664 -34.82 -19.09 14.53
CA TYR A 664 -34.40 -18.56 13.24
C TYR A 664 -34.85 -19.46 12.08
N LEU A 665 -34.66 -20.78 12.20
CA LEU A 665 -35.11 -21.73 11.18
C LEU A 665 -36.64 -21.88 11.15
N ALA A 666 -37.34 -21.66 12.27
CA ALA A 666 -38.80 -21.69 12.32
C ALA A 666 -39.41 -20.45 11.62
N GLU A 667 -38.81 -19.28 11.78
CA GLU A 667 -39.25 -18.03 11.16
C GLU A 667 -38.80 -17.90 9.69
N ASN A 668 -37.70 -18.57 9.32
CA ASN A 668 -37.09 -18.49 7.98
C ASN A 668 -37.13 -19.84 7.27
N ALA A 669 -38.31 -20.20 6.74
CA ALA A 669 -38.54 -21.49 6.10
C ALA A 669 -37.67 -21.73 4.85
N ASP A 670 -37.27 -20.66 4.16
CA ASP A 670 -36.34 -20.67 3.04
C ASP A 670 -34.91 -21.05 3.49
N VAL A 671 -34.48 -20.53 4.64
CA VAL A 671 -33.19 -20.89 5.25
C VAL A 671 -33.20 -22.32 5.73
N LEU A 672 -34.29 -22.77 6.34
CA LEU A 672 -34.46 -24.18 6.73
C LEU A 672 -34.37 -25.13 5.52
N GLU A 673 -34.88 -24.73 4.37
CA GLU A 673 -34.75 -25.50 3.13
C GLU A 673 -33.31 -25.48 2.60
N ALA A 674 -32.64 -24.32 2.64
CA ALA A 674 -31.23 -24.18 2.26
C ALA A 674 -30.30 -25.02 3.14
N VAL A 675 -30.51 -25.02 4.46
CA VAL A 675 -29.77 -25.86 5.42
C VAL A 675 -30.00 -27.34 5.15
N ARG A 676 -31.25 -27.76 4.90
CA ARG A 676 -31.57 -29.16 4.52
C ARG A 676 -30.96 -29.58 3.19
N ALA A 677 -30.73 -28.63 2.31
CA ALA A 677 -30.06 -28.83 1.03
C ALA A 677 -28.52 -28.76 1.14
N ASN A 678 -27.97 -28.58 2.35
CA ASN A 678 -26.56 -28.33 2.63
C ASN A 678 -26.00 -27.13 1.85
N VAL A 679 -26.83 -26.12 1.59
CA VAL A 679 -26.37 -24.81 1.07
C VAL A 679 -25.74 -23.99 2.20
N PHE A 680 -26.26 -24.12 3.42
CA PHE A 680 -25.67 -23.63 4.66
C PHE A 680 -25.57 -24.80 5.65
N THR A 681 -24.57 -24.77 6.51
CA THR A 681 -24.33 -25.74 7.58
C THR A 681 -25.43 -25.69 8.62
N ASP A 682 -25.88 -24.49 8.98
CA ASP A 682 -26.98 -24.21 9.89
C ASP A 682 -27.62 -22.84 9.60
N GLY A 683 -28.66 -22.49 10.35
CA GLY A 683 -29.31 -21.18 10.25
C GLY A 683 -28.40 -20.05 10.69
N PHE A 684 -27.44 -20.32 11.57
CA PHE A 684 -26.54 -19.32 12.11
C PHE A 684 -25.60 -18.80 11.03
N GLU A 685 -25.02 -19.71 10.24
CA GLU A 685 -24.21 -19.37 9.07
C GLU A 685 -24.99 -18.46 8.12
N HIS A 686 -26.24 -18.82 7.78
CA HIS A 686 -27.08 -17.95 6.97
C HIS A 686 -27.34 -16.59 7.64
N PHE A 687 -27.61 -16.58 8.94
CA PHE A 687 -27.87 -15.34 9.67
C PHE A 687 -26.69 -14.38 9.65
N VAL A 688 -25.47 -14.87 9.83
CA VAL A 688 -24.27 -14.03 9.84
C VAL A 688 -23.97 -13.50 8.43
N ILE A 689 -24.07 -14.37 7.40
CA ILE A 689 -23.70 -13.98 6.04
C ILE A 689 -24.77 -13.07 5.41
N PHE A 690 -26.04 -13.38 5.65
CA PHE A 690 -27.18 -12.73 4.98
C PHE A 690 -28.22 -12.20 5.94
N GLY A 691 -28.61 -13.00 6.95
CA GLY A 691 -29.78 -12.68 7.76
C GLY A 691 -29.70 -11.36 8.53
N ALA A 692 -28.52 -10.98 9.02
CA ALA A 692 -28.32 -9.74 9.74
C ALA A 692 -28.55 -8.52 8.82
N SER A 693 -27.94 -8.52 7.63
CA SER A 693 -28.09 -7.47 6.63
C SER A 693 -29.46 -7.48 5.94
N GLU A 694 -30.11 -8.65 5.86
CA GLU A 694 -31.50 -8.81 5.43
C GLU A 694 -32.51 -8.36 6.51
N GLY A 695 -32.03 -7.98 7.70
CA GLY A 695 -32.86 -7.56 8.82
C GLY A 695 -33.71 -8.68 9.44
N ARG A 696 -33.32 -9.93 9.24
CA ARG A 696 -33.97 -11.10 9.84
C ARG A 696 -33.72 -11.13 11.34
N GLN A 697 -34.69 -11.66 12.09
CA GLN A 697 -34.60 -11.69 13.54
C GLN A 697 -33.83 -12.93 14.00
N PRO A 698 -32.69 -12.78 14.68
CA PRO A 698 -31.86 -13.90 15.09
C PRO A 698 -32.45 -14.70 16.24
N SER A 699 -33.32 -14.09 17.05
CA SER A 699 -34.02 -14.76 18.15
C SER A 699 -35.28 -14.02 18.55
N SER A 700 -36.05 -14.66 19.44
CA SER A 700 -37.14 -13.98 20.18
C SER A 700 -36.67 -12.87 21.13
N LEU A 701 -35.37 -12.74 21.37
CA LEU A 701 -34.75 -11.79 22.31
C LEU A 701 -34.19 -10.54 21.61
N TYR A 702 -34.24 -10.50 20.27
CA TYR A 702 -33.75 -9.37 19.50
C TYR A 702 -34.67 -9.10 18.31
N ASN A 703 -35.11 -7.85 18.17
CA ASN A 703 -35.86 -7.40 17.02
C ASN A 703 -35.16 -6.22 16.36
N GLU A 704 -34.64 -6.45 15.15
CA GLU A 704 -33.88 -5.48 14.36
C GLU A 704 -34.66 -4.16 14.18
N SER A 705 -35.89 -4.24 13.71
CA SER A 705 -36.71 -3.06 13.43
C SER A 705 -36.97 -2.22 14.68
N ASN A 706 -37.21 -2.86 15.82
CA ASN A 706 -37.41 -2.16 17.09
C ASN A 706 -36.09 -1.55 17.60
N TYR A 707 -34.97 -2.24 17.43
CA TYR A 707 -33.66 -1.76 17.87
C TYR A 707 -33.24 -0.54 17.06
N LEU A 708 -33.40 -0.56 15.74
CA LEU A 708 -33.15 0.60 14.88
C LEU A 708 -34.12 1.76 15.17
N ALA A 709 -35.39 1.46 15.44
CA ALA A 709 -36.36 2.50 15.83
C ALA A 709 -36.02 3.16 17.17
N ALA A 710 -35.41 2.41 18.11
CA ALA A 710 -34.98 2.92 19.40
C ALA A 710 -33.63 3.66 19.34
N ASN A 711 -32.82 3.42 18.31
CA ASN A 711 -31.48 3.99 18.12
C ASN A 711 -31.36 4.62 16.72
N PRO A 712 -31.89 5.86 16.53
CA PRO A 712 -31.91 6.51 15.22
C PRO A 712 -30.52 6.78 14.62
N ASP A 713 -29.51 6.94 15.47
CA ASP A 713 -28.10 7.03 15.09
C ASP A 713 -27.63 5.75 14.37
N VAL A 714 -27.94 4.58 14.96
CA VAL A 714 -27.65 3.28 14.36
C VAL A 714 -28.49 3.04 13.12
N SER A 715 -29.76 3.45 13.13
CA SER A 715 -30.62 3.38 11.94
C SER A 715 -30.08 4.18 10.76
N ASN A 716 -29.44 5.33 11.01
CA ASN A 716 -28.83 6.12 9.95
C ASN A 716 -27.53 5.48 9.45
N ALA A 717 -26.68 4.96 10.36
CA ALA A 717 -25.48 4.23 9.99
C ALA A 717 -25.80 3.00 9.11
N VAL A 718 -26.87 2.26 9.44
CA VAL A 718 -27.32 1.13 8.61
C VAL A 718 -27.88 1.60 7.25
N ALA A 719 -28.61 2.71 7.21
CA ALA A 719 -29.17 3.24 5.96
C ALA A 719 -28.09 3.78 4.99
N ASN A 720 -26.97 4.27 5.53
CA ASN A 720 -25.86 4.81 4.76
C ASN A 720 -24.84 3.75 4.34
N GLY A 721 -24.90 2.55 4.93
CA GLY A 721 -23.95 1.45 4.66
C GLY A 721 -22.77 1.40 5.64
N ASP A 722 -22.66 2.37 6.54
CA ASP A 722 -21.61 2.45 7.59
C ASP A 722 -21.69 1.28 8.58
N MET A 723 -22.86 0.63 8.69
CA MET A 723 -23.05 -0.55 9.52
C MET A 723 -23.95 -1.58 8.83
N SER A 724 -23.58 -2.86 8.87
CA SER A 724 -24.32 -3.89 8.13
C SER A 724 -25.70 -4.21 8.73
N SER A 725 -25.87 -4.03 10.04
CA SER A 725 -27.14 -4.20 10.74
C SER A 725 -27.10 -3.59 12.15
N GLY A 726 -28.27 -3.30 12.69
CA GLY A 726 -28.46 -2.97 14.10
C GLY A 726 -28.05 -4.12 15.02
N PHE A 727 -28.22 -5.37 14.58
CA PHE A 727 -27.76 -6.53 15.33
C PHE A 727 -26.24 -6.50 15.50
N LEU A 728 -25.50 -6.32 14.40
CA LEU A 728 -24.05 -6.19 14.43
C LEU A 728 -23.62 -5.02 15.31
N HIS A 729 -24.36 -3.90 15.27
CA HIS A 729 -24.07 -2.77 16.15
C HIS A 729 -24.25 -3.15 17.60
N TYR A 730 -25.35 -3.82 17.96
CA TYR A 730 -25.61 -4.16 19.35
C TYR A 730 -24.52 -5.06 19.92
N VAL A 731 -24.11 -6.09 19.17
CA VAL A 731 -23.11 -7.07 19.64
C VAL A 731 -21.70 -6.48 19.65
N THR A 732 -21.40 -5.55 18.74
CA THR A 732 -20.06 -4.91 18.66
C THR A 732 -19.92 -3.73 19.63
N PHE A 733 -20.94 -2.89 19.76
CA PHE A 733 -20.87 -1.61 20.50
C PHE A 733 -22.04 -1.42 21.48
N GLY A 734 -23.26 -1.71 21.04
CA GLY A 734 -24.48 -1.33 21.77
C GLY A 734 -24.59 -1.93 23.17
N ALA A 735 -24.11 -3.16 23.39
CA ALA A 735 -24.07 -3.77 24.72
C ALA A 735 -23.11 -3.01 25.67
N ALA A 736 -21.93 -2.61 25.19
CA ALA A 736 -20.95 -1.84 25.95
C ALA A 736 -21.42 -0.39 26.19
N GLU A 737 -22.12 0.20 25.23
CA GLU A 737 -22.78 1.50 25.34
C GLU A 737 -24.00 1.50 26.27
N GLY A 738 -24.46 0.34 26.74
CA GLY A 738 -25.65 0.20 27.58
C GLY A 738 -26.97 0.41 26.84
N ARG A 739 -26.98 0.23 25.51
CA ARG A 739 -28.21 0.20 24.70
C ARG A 739 -29.07 -0.98 25.15
N LEU A 740 -30.39 -0.82 25.11
CA LEU A 740 -31.32 -1.88 25.49
C LEU A 740 -31.75 -2.69 24.27
N LEU A 741 -31.94 -3.99 24.47
CA LEU A 741 -32.61 -4.88 23.53
C LEU A 741 -34.07 -4.45 23.40
N ALA A 742 -34.45 -3.94 22.23
CA ALA A 742 -35.81 -3.50 21.95
C ALA A 742 -36.70 -4.69 21.57
N ILE A 743 -36.98 -5.57 22.52
CA ILE A 743 -37.87 -6.73 22.35
C ILE A 743 -39.33 -6.28 22.17
N SER A 744 -40.12 -7.08 21.43
CA SER A 744 -41.55 -6.84 21.20
C SER A 744 -42.43 -7.06 22.43
#